data_AF-A0A812IPH0-F1
#
_entry.id   AF-A0A812IPH0-F1
#
_cell.length_a   1.000
_cell.length_b   1.000
_cell.length_c   1.000
_cell.angle_alpha   90.00
_cell.angle_beta   90.00
_cell.angle_gamma   90.00
#
_symmetry.space_group_name_H-M   'P 1'
#
loop_
_entity.id
_entity.type
_entity.pdbx_description
1 polymer ?
#
loop_
_entity_poly.entity_id
_entity_poly.type
_entity_poly.pdbx_seq_one_letter_code
_entity_poly.pdbx_strand_id
1 'polypeptide(L)'
;MVAPKSRKPWQLLVSGLAGCMECMHMLWVFVPSRVHEKQPVQTRLAADGRTRGRKTFELPPLTSPANPAEHVFIPLENYSEKIEELFQEEEFLFIRGGVGVGKSTLGAHLGRESPKRFVSVSFGDGEYDSWCKNIVAGIVHATGLTVPKSDTQLEDALRLAKEHNLILVLDEAHTIFNVGRIVTLLFKSRDHPKVVFLSASGEVTGSTPTTPVEITQKYFWTPPIPDVDDDFVAQLAEAGVRLDQDSTDFFMNLCGGHRSIFMAAMKWAKEMQKGANWTYHDTVTNVRASIHASSNSWSTPGSILKGLAASRGVKVNGLFSNLDMTPMEFVTILCQGPGRLPQKLCRDLTVCGFVQPVPIEAGSGEFRRIDWTSDDVVYMVANPILATYYRNRLESSRGLTVTVHPFIPANCMDLLLRAVPYLTFVQVVGYSPQAASSSALSTDELPFEDQYNAAIIESLTKLGYKTDSSHSPTVGKVDIFADIEDRSFSVECIMAKRRIDDHHEHRSRFDNPSTPAYSKADNKALVTIGRSKDLVRHRVSQTKADGVEIIGLVPNAAHTGYSILYRGAQATQGADLVEYNVECDLVARALDTNGRLHCIQKVSHIAQPQGQPTAPPTFTVWVRQLREDDSGTVSEDPEEAAFVIDSQEHKLDNVAYLKKAIKKEAELKGPANRLLIYAREGGGWKPLIDMEDAHLTRGSRKADCYGYLPPGA
;
A
#
# COMPACT_ATOMS: atom_id res chain seq x y z
N MET A 1 37.01 -41.44 31.71
CA MET A 1 38.01 -42.34 31.08
C MET A 1 37.68 -42.52 29.61
N VAL A 2 38.55 -43.20 28.86
CA VAL A 2 38.56 -43.38 27.40
C VAL A 2 37.22 -43.86 26.79
N ALA A 3 36.91 -43.41 25.57
CA ALA A 3 35.75 -43.81 24.76
C ALA A 3 36.10 -44.85 23.67
N PRO A 4 35.11 -45.54 23.08
CA PRO A 4 35.21 -46.03 21.70
C PRO A 4 33.98 -45.67 20.80
N LYS A 5 34.06 -46.02 19.50
CA LYS A 5 33.15 -45.57 18.42
C LYS A 5 32.48 -46.72 17.63
N SER A 6 31.25 -46.50 17.13
CA SER A 6 30.61 -47.15 15.96
C SER A 6 29.47 -46.22 15.44
N ARG A 7 28.92 -46.22 14.20
CA ARG A 7 29.16 -46.88 12.88
C ARG A 7 28.41 -48.18 12.46
N LYS A 8 27.10 -48.04 12.20
CA LYS A 8 26.32 -48.67 11.08
C LYS A 8 26.11 -50.23 11.15
N PRO A 9 25.28 -50.88 10.28
CA PRO A 9 24.42 -50.39 9.18
C PRO A 9 22.92 -50.83 9.18
N TRP A 10 22.20 -50.31 8.18
CA TRP A 10 20.91 -50.68 7.57
C TRP A 10 20.32 -52.09 7.72
N GLN A 11 18.98 -52.16 7.67
CA GLN A 11 18.24 -53.15 6.86
C GLN A 11 16.90 -52.58 6.33
N LEU A 12 16.46 -53.01 5.14
CA LEU A 12 15.12 -52.73 4.58
C LEU A 12 14.14 -53.85 4.94
N LEU A 13 12.84 -53.58 4.85
CA LEU A 13 11.84 -54.60 4.57
C LEU A 13 10.75 -54.03 3.65
N VAL A 14 10.47 -54.72 2.55
CA VAL A 14 9.51 -54.30 1.50
C VAL A 14 8.61 -55.48 1.15
N SER A 15 7.32 -55.33 1.41
CA SER A 15 6.22 -56.17 0.90
C SER A 15 4.96 -55.29 0.82
N GLY A 16 4.14 -55.30 -0.23
CA GLY A 16 4.27 -56.04 -1.48
C GLY A 16 2.93 -56.53 -2.02
N LEU A 17 2.07 -55.63 -2.52
CA LEU A 17 0.86 -55.96 -3.29
C LEU A 17 0.62 -54.88 -4.36
N ALA A 18 0.13 -55.27 -5.54
CA ALA A 18 -0.09 -54.39 -6.68
C ALA A 18 -1.29 -54.87 -7.53
N GLY A 19 -1.97 -53.94 -8.22
CA GLY A 19 -3.02 -54.26 -9.19
C GLY A 19 -3.78 -53.02 -9.68
N CYS A 20 -3.76 -52.80 -11.01
CA CYS A 20 -4.47 -51.76 -11.78
C CYS A 20 -4.05 -50.29 -11.47
N MET A 21 -3.54 -49.47 -12.40
CA MET A 21 -4.06 -49.00 -13.70
C MET A 21 -5.34 -48.16 -13.57
N GLU A 22 -5.51 -46.98 -14.17
CA GLU A 22 -4.67 -46.04 -14.96
C GLU A 22 -5.35 -44.65 -14.80
N CYS A 23 -4.69 -43.50 -14.64
CA CYS A 23 -4.14 -42.64 -15.71
C CYS A 23 -3.63 -41.29 -15.10
N MET A 24 -3.12 -40.36 -15.93
CA MET A 24 -2.57 -39.03 -15.57
C MET A 24 -1.31 -39.01 -14.69
N HIS A 25 -0.13 -39.04 -15.33
CA HIS A 25 1.13 -38.61 -14.71
C HIS A 25 1.35 -37.11 -14.91
N MET A 26 1.36 -36.33 -13.83
CA MET A 26 1.99 -35.01 -13.78
C MET A 26 3.34 -35.17 -13.07
N LEU A 27 4.44 -35.13 -13.82
CA LEU A 27 5.75 -35.59 -13.34
C LEU A 27 6.45 -34.55 -12.46
N TRP A 28 6.06 -34.47 -11.18
CA TRP A 28 6.79 -33.71 -10.16
C TRP A 28 8.15 -34.36 -9.86
N VAL A 29 9.18 -33.93 -10.58
CA VAL A 29 10.56 -34.33 -10.30
C VAL A 29 11.03 -33.62 -9.02
N PHE A 30 10.85 -34.30 -7.88
CA PHE A 30 11.52 -33.94 -6.63
C PHE A 30 13.04 -34.08 -6.82
N VAL A 31 13.71 -32.99 -7.20
CA VAL A 31 15.16 -32.86 -7.02
C VAL A 31 15.38 -32.64 -5.52
N PRO A 32 16.00 -33.59 -4.79
CA PRO A 32 16.29 -33.36 -3.38
C PRO A 32 17.34 -32.27 -3.27
N SER A 33 16.95 -31.12 -2.72
CA SER A 33 17.83 -29.97 -2.47
C SER A 33 19.06 -30.44 -1.70
N ARG A 34 20.21 -30.52 -2.40
CA ARG A 34 21.48 -30.81 -1.73
C ARG A 34 21.72 -29.68 -0.75
N VAL A 35 21.82 -30.03 0.53
CA VAL A 35 22.37 -29.13 1.55
C VAL A 35 23.83 -28.91 1.19
N HIS A 36 24.08 -27.86 0.41
CA HIS A 36 25.37 -27.21 0.40
C HIS A 36 25.55 -26.63 1.80
N GLU A 37 26.48 -27.21 2.56
CA GLU A 37 27.00 -26.56 3.76
C GLU A 37 27.47 -25.17 3.33
N LYS A 38 26.76 -24.12 3.77
CA LYS A 38 27.20 -22.74 3.58
C LYS A 38 28.54 -22.60 4.29
N GLN A 39 29.65 -22.68 3.55
CA GLN A 39 30.93 -22.23 4.07
C GLN A 39 30.75 -20.75 4.47
N PRO A 40 31.16 -20.34 5.68
CA PRO A 40 31.06 -18.94 6.08
C PRO A 40 31.98 -18.12 5.19
N VAL A 41 31.38 -17.37 4.24
CA VAL A 41 32.13 -16.51 3.32
C VAL A 41 32.64 -15.33 4.12
N GLN A 42 33.95 -15.35 4.44
CA GLN A 42 34.60 -14.20 5.02
C GLN A 42 34.48 -13.00 4.07
N THR A 43 33.75 -11.98 4.50
CA THR A 43 33.82 -10.65 3.89
C THR A 43 35.28 -10.19 3.92
N ARG A 44 35.82 -9.71 2.78
CA ARG A 44 37.27 -9.47 2.59
C ARG A 44 37.86 -8.31 3.41
N LEU A 45 37.14 -7.80 4.41
CA LEU A 45 37.65 -6.83 5.39
C LEU A 45 38.76 -7.42 6.28
N ALA A 46 38.78 -8.75 6.48
CA ALA A 46 39.78 -9.43 7.32
C ALA A 46 41.17 -9.60 6.68
N ALA A 47 41.35 -9.31 5.38
CA ALA A 47 42.61 -9.57 4.67
C ALA A 47 43.68 -8.48 4.88
N ASP A 48 43.26 -7.24 5.16
CA ASP A 48 44.18 -6.13 5.46
C ASP A 48 44.63 -6.19 6.93
N GLY A 49 45.77 -6.84 7.17
CA GLY A 49 46.45 -6.93 8.47
C GLY A 49 47.02 -5.61 9.00
N ARG A 50 46.25 -4.52 8.94
CA ARG A 50 46.55 -3.22 9.57
C ARG A 50 45.63 -3.03 10.76
N THR A 51 46.19 -2.56 11.87
CA THR A 51 45.46 -2.07 13.05
C THR A 51 44.72 -0.78 12.73
N ARG A 52 43.64 -0.88 11.94
CA ARG A 52 42.69 0.21 11.71
C ARG A 52 42.08 0.57 13.07
N GLY A 53 42.19 1.84 13.46
CA GLY A 53 41.33 2.38 14.51
C GLY A 53 39.88 2.17 14.12
N ARG A 54 38.99 1.91 15.10
CA ARG A 54 37.57 1.64 14.88
C ARG A 54 36.99 2.60 13.84
N LYS A 55 36.53 2.06 12.71
CA LYS A 55 35.69 2.81 11.78
C LYS A 55 34.36 3.04 12.47
N THR A 56 34.11 4.26 12.94
CA THR A 56 32.76 4.65 13.34
C THR A 56 31.93 4.84 12.08
N PHE A 57 30.99 3.92 11.81
CA PHE A 57 29.97 4.14 10.80
C PHE A 57 29.08 5.34 11.18
N GLU A 58 28.45 5.98 10.20
CA GLU A 58 27.40 6.98 10.41
C GLU A 58 26.04 6.49 9.89
N LEU A 59 24.95 7.12 10.31
CA LEU A 59 23.64 6.90 9.67
C LEU A 59 23.61 7.68 8.34
N PRO A 60 23.28 7.05 7.21
CA PRO A 60 23.33 7.70 5.90
C PRO A 60 22.36 8.90 5.82
N PRO A 61 22.75 10.02 5.16
CA PRO A 61 21.86 11.15 4.94
C PRO A 61 20.61 10.76 4.15
N LEU A 62 19.42 11.21 4.57
CA LEU A 62 18.13 10.86 3.95
C LEU A 62 17.95 11.34 2.49
N THR A 63 18.91 12.11 1.98
CA THR A 63 18.91 12.74 0.65
C THR A 63 20.04 12.23 -0.26
N SER A 64 20.86 11.26 0.19
CA SER A 64 22.09 10.88 -0.51
C SER A 64 22.27 9.35 -0.57
N PRO A 65 22.99 8.82 -1.56
CA PRO A 65 23.36 7.40 -1.60
C PRO A 65 24.10 6.96 -0.33
N ALA A 66 23.84 5.74 0.15
CA ALA A 66 24.59 5.18 1.27
C ALA A 66 25.91 4.58 0.80
N ASN A 67 27.04 4.91 1.45
CA ASN A 67 28.35 4.34 1.17
C ASN A 67 28.74 3.31 2.25
N PRO A 68 28.75 1.99 1.99
CA PRO A 68 29.11 0.98 2.99
C PRO A 68 30.58 1.01 3.47
N ALA A 69 31.40 1.96 2.99
CA ALA A 69 32.70 2.21 3.59
C ALA A 69 32.62 3.14 4.82
N GLU A 70 31.50 3.85 5.02
CA GLU A 70 31.34 5.01 5.91
C GLU A 70 29.97 5.04 6.62
N HIS A 71 28.91 4.52 6.00
CA HIS A 71 27.54 4.53 6.51
C HIS A 71 27.05 3.11 6.84
N VAL A 72 26.13 3.00 7.81
CA VAL A 72 25.30 1.80 8.01
C VAL A 72 24.59 1.46 6.71
N PHE A 73 24.74 0.23 6.24
CA PHE A 73 24.30 -0.17 4.91
C PHE A 73 23.46 -1.44 4.92
N ILE A 74 22.23 -1.32 4.42
CA ILE A 74 21.37 -2.47 4.16
C ILE A 74 21.90 -3.17 2.90
N PRO A 75 22.21 -4.48 2.93
CA PRO A 75 22.83 -5.20 1.82
C PRO A 75 22.13 -5.06 0.45
N LEU A 76 22.90 -5.29 -0.61
CA LEU A 76 22.47 -5.32 -2.02
C LEU A 76 23.14 -6.51 -2.74
N GLU A 77 23.04 -7.71 -2.17
CA GLU A 77 23.69 -8.90 -2.69
C GLU A 77 23.19 -9.33 -4.08
N ASN A 78 24.12 -9.67 -4.96
CA ASN A 78 23.91 -10.21 -6.31
C ASN A 78 23.10 -9.29 -7.25
N TYR A 79 22.97 -8.00 -6.93
CA TYR A 79 22.20 -7.06 -7.77
C TYR A 79 22.83 -6.84 -9.15
N SER A 80 24.15 -6.94 -9.31
CA SER A 80 24.77 -6.91 -10.64
C SER A 80 24.22 -8.03 -11.53
N GLU A 81 24.10 -9.24 -11.00
CA GLU A 81 23.58 -10.42 -11.72
C GLU A 81 22.09 -10.25 -12.02
N LYS A 82 21.27 -9.93 -11.01
CA LYS A 82 19.83 -9.66 -11.18
C LYS A 82 19.56 -8.61 -12.26
N ILE A 83 20.31 -7.50 -12.26
CA ILE A 83 20.11 -6.41 -13.22
C ILE A 83 20.55 -6.83 -14.64
N GLU A 84 21.53 -7.73 -14.79
CA GLU A 84 21.87 -8.31 -16.10
C GLU A 84 20.81 -9.30 -16.60
N GLU A 85 20.23 -10.13 -15.72
CA GLU A 85 19.13 -11.05 -16.06
C GLU A 85 17.88 -10.32 -16.57
N LEU A 86 17.53 -9.16 -15.97
CA LEU A 86 16.35 -8.37 -16.36
C LEU A 86 16.40 -7.88 -17.81
N PHE A 87 17.58 -7.71 -18.42
CA PHE A 87 17.68 -7.20 -19.79
C PHE A 87 16.99 -8.12 -20.80
N GLN A 88 16.97 -9.45 -20.61
CA GLN A 88 16.29 -10.39 -21.52
C GLN A 88 16.60 -10.11 -23.01
N GLU A 89 17.90 -10.12 -23.34
CA GLU A 89 18.49 -9.73 -24.64
C GLU A 89 18.45 -8.21 -24.98
N GLU A 90 17.42 -7.47 -24.55
CA GLU A 90 17.18 -6.04 -24.83
C GLU A 90 18.31 -5.10 -24.36
N GLU A 91 18.35 -3.86 -24.88
CA GLU A 91 19.42 -2.89 -24.61
C GLU A 91 19.07 -1.81 -23.56
N PHE A 92 17.78 -1.67 -23.18
CA PHE A 92 17.31 -0.63 -22.26
C PHE A 92 16.44 -1.19 -21.13
N LEU A 93 16.85 -0.97 -19.87
CA LEU A 93 16.02 -1.21 -18.68
C LEU A 93 15.58 0.11 -18.07
N PHE A 94 14.30 0.23 -17.69
CA PHE A 94 13.81 1.36 -16.91
C PHE A 94 13.17 0.90 -15.61
N ILE A 95 13.82 1.24 -14.49
CA ILE A 95 13.47 0.78 -13.14
C ILE A 95 12.97 1.97 -12.31
N ARG A 96 11.68 1.93 -11.98
CA ARG A 96 11.02 2.81 -11.00
C ARG A 96 10.93 2.13 -9.64
N GLY A 97 10.55 2.89 -8.62
CA GLY A 97 10.32 2.39 -7.26
C GLY A 97 10.07 3.56 -6.30
N GLY A 98 9.60 3.29 -5.08
CA GLY A 98 9.26 4.32 -4.09
C GLY A 98 10.34 5.39 -3.84
N VAL A 99 9.92 6.61 -3.51
CA VAL A 99 10.84 7.73 -3.22
C VAL A 99 11.57 7.45 -1.91
N GLY A 100 12.90 7.36 -1.95
CA GLY A 100 13.72 6.96 -0.80
C GLY A 100 13.89 5.44 -0.60
N VAL A 101 13.35 4.60 -1.50
CA VAL A 101 13.47 3.13 -1.38
C VAL A 101 14.91 2.61 -1.60
N GLY A 102 15.81 3.45 -2.15
CA GLY A 102 17.25 3.15 -2.26
C GLY A 102 17.85 3.15 -3.67
N LYS A 103 17.16 3.66 -4.70
CA LYS A 103 17.61 3.55 -6.11
C LYS A 103 18.97 4.19 -6.39
N SER A 104 19.20 5.41 -5.91
CA SER A 104 20.52 6.08 -6.00
C SER A 104 21.63 5.30 -5.30
N THR A 105 21.31 4.61 -4.19
CA THR A 105 22.22 3.68 -3.50
C THR A 105 22.51 2.43 -4.34
N LEU A 106 21.49 1.88 -5.04
CA LEU A 106 21.67 0.76 -5.97
C LEU A 106 22.56 1.14 -7.16
N GLY A 107 22.33 2.30 -7.79
CA GLY A 107 23.18 2.77 -8.90
C GLY A 107 24.64 2.94 -8.48
N ALA A 108 24.86 3.63 -7.35
CA ALA A 108 26.19 3.80 -6.78
C ALA A 108 26.86 2.47 -6.36
N HIS A 109 26.08 1.49 -5.89
CA HIS A 109 26.57 0.16 -5.53
C HIS A 109 27.00 -0.65 -6.77
N LEU A 110 26.16 -0.73 -7.80
CA LEU A 110 26.48 -1.41 -9.07
C LEU A 110 27.79 -0.90 -9.67
N GLY A 111 27.93 0.43 -9.79
CA GLY A 111 29.12 1.07 -10.32
C GLY A 111 30.39 0.93 -9.45
N ARG A 112 30.28 0.38 -8.24
CA ARG A 112 31.38 0.23 -7.27
C ARG A 112 31.79 -1.23 -7.03
N GLU A 113 30.84 -2.16 -6.98
CA GLU A 113 31.15 -3.60 -6.94
C GLU A 113 31.54 -4.14 -8.32
N SER A 114 31.03 -3.52 -9.40
CA SER A 114 31.24 -3.98 -10.77
C SER A 114 31.70 -2.85 -11.71
N PRO A 115 32.74 -2.05 -11.37
CA PRO A 115 33.13 -0.82 -12.09
C PRO A 115 33.66 -1.06 -13.52
N LYS A 116 34.00 -2.31 -13.86
CA LYS A 116 34.39 -2.73 -15.22
C LYS A 116 33.19 -3.08 -16.12
N ARG A 117 31.97 -3.00 -15.59
CA ARG A 117 30.74 -3.46 -16.24
C ARG A 117 29.60 -2.46 -16.08
N PHE A 118 29.44 -1.86 -14.90
CA PHE A 118 28.46 -0.83 -14.61
C PHE A 118 29.14 0.53 -14.41
N VAL A 119 28.61 1.56 -15.06
CA VAL A 119 29.07 2.96 -14.93
C VAL A 119 27.96 3.77 -14.29
N SER A 120 28.07 4.06 -13.00
CA SER A 120 27.14 4.97 -12.31
C SER A 120 27.40 6.40 -12.75
N VAL A 121 26.46 6.99 -13.49
CA VAL A 121 26.52 8.39 -13.93
C VAL A 121 25.83 9.26 -12.89
N SER A 122 26.57 10.20 -12.30
CA SER A 122 26.02 11.16 -11.35
C SER A 122 24.95 12.04 -12.01
N PHE A 123 23.83 12.23 -11.32
CA PHE A 123 22.83 13.23 -11.68
C PHE A 123 23.45 14.64 -11.78
N GLY A 124 22.98 15.42 -12.75
CA GLY A 124 23.41 16.80 -12.98
C GLY A 124 22.37 17.82 -12.51
N ASP A 125 22.27 18.92 -13.24
CA ASP A 125 21.21 19.95 -13.15
C ASP A 125 20.00 19.63 -14.07
N GLY A 126 20.13 18.60 -14.92
CA GLY A 126 19.16 18.23 -15.95
C GLY A 126 19.48 18.77 -17.34
N GLU A 127 20.48 19.64 -17.50
CA GLU A 127 20.85 20.25 -18.78
C GLU A 127 21.77 19.35 -19.63
N TYR A 128 21.86 19.68 -20.93
CA TYR A 128 22.62 18.91 -21.92
C TYR A 128 24.12 18.78 -21.56
N ASP A 129 24.78 19.89 -21.24
CA ASP A 129 26.23 19.90 -20.99
C ASP A 129 26.58 19.15 -19.70
N SER A 130 25.72 19.22 -18.69
CA SER A 130 25.87 18.55 -17.40
C SER A 130 25.77 17.03 -17.56
N TRP A 131 24.73 16.55 -18.25
CA TRP A 131 24.58 15.14 -18.60
C TRP A 131 25.71 14.63 -19.51
N CYS A 132 26.06 15.38 -20.56
CA CYS A 132 27.15 15.05 -21.47
C CYS A 132 28.48 14.85 -20.71
N LYS A 133 28.86 15.85 -19.90
CA LYS A 133 30.05 15.82 -19.05
C LYS A 133 30.07 14.64 -18.10
N ASN A 134 28.96 14.34 -17.43
CA ASN A 134 28.91 13.27 -16.43
C ASN A 134 28.97 11.88 -17.08
N ILE A 135 28.30 11.67 -18.22
CA ILE A 135 28.38 10.42 -19.00
C ILE A 135 29.82 10.19 -19.49
N VAL A 136 30.42 11.19 -20.14
CA VAL A 136 31.80 11.11 -20.65
C VAL A 136 32.80 10.86 -19.52
N ALA A 137 32.68 11.58 -18.39
CA ALA A 137 33.58 11.39 -17.25
C ALA A 137 33.47 9.98 -16.63
N GLY A 138 32.26 9.43 -16.51
CA GLY A 138 32.05 8.06 -16.01
C GLY A 138 32.69 7.01 -16.92
N ILE A 139 32.53 7.13 -18.23
CA ILE A 139 33.08 6.19 -19.22
C ILE A 139 34.62 6.28 -19.27
N VAL A 140 35.18 7.51 -19.27
CA VAL A 140 36.63 7.75 -19.18
C VAL A 140 37.21 7.12 -17.90
N HIS A 141 36.52 7.27 -16.76
CA HIS A 141 36.96 6.68 -15.49
C HIS A 141 36.91 5.14 -15.49
N ALA A 142 35.85 4.54 -16.05
CA ALA A 142 35.67 3.09 -16.09
C ALA A 142 36.63 2.38 -17.08
N THR A 143 36.94 3.03 -18.20
CA THR A 143 37.84 2.48 -19.24
C THR A 143 39.32 2.82 -19.02
N GLY A 144 39.60 3.96 -18.37
CA GLY A 144 40.95 4.54 -18.31
C GLY A 144 41.41 5.21 -19.61
N LEU A 145 40.52 5.36 -20.60
CA LEU A 145 40.82 5.88 -21.94
C LEU A 145 40.29 7.29 -22.12
N THR A 146 41.03 8.14 -22.82
CA THR A 146 40.66 9.55 -23.06
C THR A 146 39.79 9.72 -24.30
N VAL A 147 38.58 10.27 -24.13
CA VAL A 147 37.74 10.68 -25.27
C VAL A 147 38.08 12.13 -25.68
N PRO A 148 38.38 12.41 -26.97
CA PRO A 148 38.69 13.75 -27.45
C PRO A 148 37.60 14.78 -27.13
N LYS A 149 37.98 16.06 -27.00
CA LYS A 149 37.02 17.18 -26.92
C LYS A 149 36.63 17.63 -28.32
N SER A 150 35.42 17.30 -28.73
CA SER A 150 34.82 17.58 -30.04
C SER A 150 33.30 17.70 -29.89
N ASP A 151 32.62 18.19 -30.93
CA ASP A 151 31.15 18.20 -30.98
C ASP A 151 30.54 16.78 -30.95
N THR A 152 31.34 15.76 -31.26
CA THR A 152 31.03 14.31 -31.20
C THR A 152 31.40 13.64 -29.88
N GLN A 153 31.96 14.35 -28.89
CA GLN A 153 32.55 13.75 -27.69
C GLN A 153 31.62 12.76 -26.95
N LEU A 154 30.30 13.02 -26.94
CA LEU A 154 29.31 12.10 -26.35
C LEU A 154 29.08 10.85 -27.22
N GLU A 155 29.06 10.99 -28.54
CA GLU A 155 28.93 9.86 -29.48
C GLU A 155 30.14 8.92 -29.39
N ASP A 156 31.35 9.49 -29.35
CA ASP A 156 32.59 8.73 -29.25
C ASP A 156 32.74 8.05 -27.87
N ALA A 157 32.26 8.69 -26.80
CA ALA A 157 32.17 8.05 -25.48
C ALA A 157 31.14 6.90 -25.44
N LEU A 158 29.95 7.08 -26.03
CA LEU A 158 28.93 6.03 -26.09
C LEU A 158 29.40 4.81 -26.90
N ARG A 159 30.07 5.04 -28.04
CA ARG A 159 30.70 3.95 -28.81
C ARG A 159 31.74 3.21 -28.00
N LEU A 160 32.63 3.93 -27.30
CA LEU A 160 33.63 3.32 -26.42
C LEU A 160 32.99 2.48 -25.30
N ALA A 161 31.87 2.95 -24.72
CA ALA A 161 31.11 2.18 -23.74
C ALA A 161 30.49 0.90 -24.34
N LYS A 162 30.02 0.94 -25.60
CA LYS A 162 29.55 -0.26 -26.32
C LYS A 162 30.68 -1.24 -26.60
N GLU A 163 31.81 -0.77 -27.11
CA GLU A 163 33.01 -1.57 -27.42
C GLU A 163 33.56 -2.30 -26.19
N HIS A 164 33.54 -1.65 -25.02
CA HIS A 164 33.92 -2.25 -23.74
C HIS A 164 32.80 -3.04 -23.03
N ASN A 165 31.63 -3.20 -23.65
CA ASN A 165 30.45 -3.86 -23.09
C ASN A 165 30.07 -3.32 -21.69
N LEU A 166 29.97 -2.01 -21.57
CA LEU A 166 29.53 -1.32 -20.36
C LEU A 166 28.01 -1.14 -20.33
N ILE A 167 27.44 -1.16 -19.13
CA ILE A 167 26.08 -0.75 -18.80
C ILE A 167 26.19 0.64 -18.16
N LEU A 168 25.54 1.65 -18.76
CA LEU A 168 25.40 2.95 -18.11
C LEU A 168 24.23 2.89 -17.11
N VAL A 169 24.44 3.34 -15.88
CA VAL A 169 23.38 3.49 -14.89
C VAL A 169 23.12 4.97 -14.69
N LEU A 170 21.94 5.44 -15.14
CA LEU A 170 21.56 6.85 -15.14
C LEU A 170 20.47 7.06 -14.08
N ASP A 171 20.79 7.77 -12.99
CA ASP A 171 19.82 8.05 -11.92
C ASP A 171 19.03 9.35 -12.16
N GLU A 172 17.81 9.41 -11.63
CA GLU A 172 16.81 10.45 -11.94
C GLU A 172 16.59 10.67 -13.45
N ALA A 173 16.56 9.55 -14.19
CA ALA A 173 16.43 9.47 -15.64
C ALA A 173 15.21 10.18 -16.26
N HIS A 174 14.16 10.47 -15.46
CA HIS A 174 13.02 11.26 -15.93
C HIS A 174 13.42 12.65 -16.45
N THR A 175 14.55 13.19 -15.97
CA THR A 175 15.11 14.47 -16.45
C THR A 175 15.74 14.34 -17.86
N ILE A 176 16.45 13.25 -18.13
CA ILE A 176 17.19 13.06 -19.39
C ILE A 176 16.26 12.95 -20.61
N PHE A 177 15.02 12.50 -20.39
CA PHE A 177 14.01 12.36 -21.45
C PHE A 177 13.53 13.72 -22.03
N ASN A 178 13.77 14.84 -21.34
CA ASN A 178 13.57 16.18 -21.92
C ASN A 178 14.72 16.62 -22.84
N VAL A 179 15.90 15.98 -22.74
CA VAL A 179 17.12 16.40 -23.42
C VAL A 179 17.23 15.72 -24.80
N GLY A 180 16.43 16.20 -25.76
CA GLY A 180 16.20 15.54 -27.06
C GLY A 180 17.45 15.12 -27.85
N ARG A 181 18.59 15.84 -27.75
CA ARG A 181 19.86 15.42 -28.36
C ARG A 181 20.41 14.15 -27.69
N ILE A 182 20.40 14.07 -26.36
CA ILE A 182 20.87 12.88 -25.62
C ILE A 182 19.92 11.70 -25.82
N VAL A 183 18.60 11.93 -25.82
CA VAL A 183 17.62 10.89 -26.17
C VAL A 183 17.89 10.33 -27.58
N THR A 184 18.17 11.19 -28.56
CA THR A 184 18.51 10.74 -29.91
C THR A 184 19.80 9.90 -29.94
N LEU A 185 20.83 10.30 -29.19
CA LEU A 185 22.10 9.56 -29.14
C LEU A 185 22.01 8.23 -28.37
N LEU A 186 21.21 8.16 -27.29
CA LEU A 186 21.02 6.95 -26.51
C LEU A 186 20.12 5.91 -27.19
N PHE A 187 19.06 6.33 -27.89
CA PHE A 187 18.03 5.42 -28.42
C PHE A 187 18.02 5.24 -29.94
N LYS A 188 18.72 6.11 -30.71
CA LYS A 188 18.64 6.12 -32.19
C LYS A 188 20.00 6.06 -32.90
N SER A 189 21.09 6.07 -32.14
CA SER A 189 22.41 5.67 -32.63
C SER A 189 22.45 4.15 -32.88
N ARG A 190 23.37 3.66 -33.71
CA ARG A 190 23.71 2.22 -33.76
C ARG A 190 24.74 1.83 -32.71
N ASP A 191 25.44 2.82 -32.16
CA ASP A 191 26.63 2.66 -31.33
C ASP A 191 26.35 2.89 -29.82
N HIS A 192 25.09 2.83 -29.38
CA HIS A 192 24.78 2.98 -27.95
C HIS A 192 25.16 1.72 -27.14
N PRO A 193 25.60 1.90 -25.87
CA PRO A 193 25.77 0.81 -24.91
C PRO A 193 24.40 0.32 -24.38
N LYS A 194 24.42 -0.67 -23.47
CA LYS A 194 23.24 -0.99 -22.66
C LYS A 194 23.03 0.07 -21.58
N VAL A 195 21.78 0.38 -21.23
CA VAL A 195 21.45 1.42 -20.24
C VAL A 195 20.41 0.95 -19.23
N VAL A 196 20.70 1.17 -17.94
CA VAL A 196 19.75 1.09 -16.83
C VAL A 196 19.37 2.51 -16.44
N PHE A 197 18.15 2.90 -16.78
CA PHE A 197 17.52 4.11 -16.29
C PHE A 197 16.95 3.83 -14.90
N LEU A 198 17.51 4.47 -13.87
CA LEU A 198 16.92 4.54 -12.55
C LEU A 198 16.16 5.86 -12.43
N SER A 199 15.00 5.82 -11.79
CA SER A 199 14.23 7.03 -11.48
C SER A 199 13.48 6.85 -10.19
N ALA A 200 13.89 7.57 -9.13
CA ALA A 200 12.86 8.11 -8.25
C ALA A 200 12.08 9.11 -9.10
N SER A 201 10.79 9.24 -8.85
CA SER A 201 9.92 9.26 -10.03
C SER A 201 9.78 10.59 -10.81
N GLY A 202 10.28 11.79 -10.44
CA GLY A 202 11.01 12.20 -9.22
C GLY A 202 11.29 13.72 -9.11
N GLU A 203 10.24 14.55 -9.17
CA GLU A 203 10.24 15.98 -9.55
C GLU A 203 10.48 16.24 -11.05
N VAL A 204 9.53 16.87 -11.73
CA VAL A 204 9.71 17.41 -13.10
C VAL A 204 9.13 18.83 -13.17
N THR A 205 10.01 19.82 -13.27
CA THR A 205 9.65 21.20 -13.63
C THR A 205 9.78 21.39 -15.14
N GLY A 206 8.66 21.49 -15.86
CA GLY A 206 8.67 21.80 -17.30
C GLY A 206 7.61 21.06 -18.12
N SER A 207 7.72 21.18 -19.45
CA SER A 207 6.92 20.43 -20.42
C SER A 207 7.12 18.92 -20.30
N THR A 208 6.15 18.15 -20.77
CA THR A 208 6.01 16.71 -20.50
C THR A 208 6.97 15.86 -21.34
N PRO A 209 8.02 15.22 -20.78
CA PRO A 209 8.66 14.10 -21.45
C PRO A 209 7.75 12.87 -21.35
N THR A 210 7.48 12.23 -22.48
CA THR A 210 7.06 10.83 -22.48
C THR A 210 8.25 9.94 -22.17
N THR A 211 8.00 8.75 -21.63
CA THR A 211 9.03 7.69 -21.63
C THR A 211 9.29 7.30 -23.10
N PRO A 212 10.55 7.24 -23.57
CA PRO A 212 10.86 6.80 -24.93
C PRO A 212 10.20 5.46 -25.26
N VAL A 213 9.64 5.34 -26.47
CA VAL A 213 8.90 4.14 -26.91
C VAL A 213 9.83 2.95 -27.13
N GLU A 214 11.11 3.24 -27.30
CA GLU A 214 12.24 2.33 -27.37
C GLU A 214 12.50 1.58 -26.04
N ILE A 215 11.87 1.99 -24.93
CA ILE A 215 11.94 1.30 -23.63
C ILE A 215 10.77 0.31 -23.48
N THR A 216 11.01 -0.95 -23.86
CA THR A 216 10.07 -2.08 -23.72
C THR A 216 10.10 -2.75 -22.34
N GLN A 217 11.24 -2.69 -21.65
CA GLN A 217 11.50 -3.35 -20.37
C GLN A 217 11.35 -2.37 -19.20
N LYS A 218 10.09 -2.21 -18.77
CA LYS A 218 9.65 -1.32 -17.69
C LYS A 218 9.41 -2.12 -16.40
N TYR A 219 10.17 -1.82 -15.35
CA TYR A 219 10.11 -2.51 -14.06
C TYR A 219 9.80 -1.56 -12.91
N PHE A 220 9.02 -2.03 -11.93
CA PHE A 220 8.89 -1.42 -10.62
C PHE A 220 9.60 -2.29 -9.58
N TRP A 221 10.62 -1.73 -8.94
CA TRP A 221 11.42 -2.37 -7.92
C TRP A 221 10.84 -2.12 -6.53
N THR A 222 10.50 -3.22 -5.85
CA THR A 222 10.15 -3.27 -4.44
C THR A 222 11.21 -4.17 -3.77
N PRO A 223 12.29 -3.59 -3.22
CA PRO A 223 13.34 -4.40 -2.59
C PRO A 223 12.76 -5.24 -1.44
N PRO A 224 13.27 -6.46 -1.22
CA PRO A 224 12.88 -7.27 -0.08
C PRO A 224 13.21 -6.56 1.23
N ILE A 225 12.43 -6.88 2.28
CA ILE A 225 12.87 -6.63 3.65
C ILE A 225 14.15 -7.47 3.85
N PRO A 226 15.27 -6.88 4.27
CA PRO A 226 16.50 -7.62 4.54
C PRO A 226 16.31 -8.50 5.79
N ASP A 227 16.95 -9.66 5.83
CA ASP A 227 17.21 -10.35 7.10
C ASP A 227 18.12 -9.44 7.95
N VAL A 228 17.85 -9.33 9.26
CA VAL A 228 18.73 -8.62 10.19
C VAL A 228 19.76 -9.61 10.75
N ASP A 229 21.06 -9.31 10.56
CA ASP A 229 22.18 -10.10 11.06
C ASP A 229 23.04 -9.33 12.07
N ASP A 230 23.98 -10.06 12.70
CA ASP A 230 24.92 -9.50 13.68
C ASP A 230 25.79 -8.38 13.09
N ASP A 231 26.16 -8.47 11.80
CA ASP A 231 26.99 -7.47 11.10
C ASP A 231 26.22 -6.15 10.87
N PHE A 232 24.92 -6.21 10.61
CA PHE A 232 24.05 -5.03 10.49
C PHE A 232 23.74 -4.40 11.85
N VAL A 233 23.49 -5.22 12.89
CA VAL A 233 23.35 -4.74 14.27
C VAL A 233 24.65 -4.11 14.78
N ALA A 234 25.82 -4.67 14.44
CA ALA A 234 27.13 -4.10 14.75
C ALA A 234 27.36 -2.74 14.07
N GLN A 235 27.03 -2.60 12.78
CA GLN A 235 27.08 -1.31 12.08
C GLN A 235 26.21 -0.24 12.75
N LEU A 236 24.97 -0.59 13.15
CA LEU A 236 24.09 0.30 13.89
C LEU A 236 24.72 0.73 15.23
N ALA A 237 25.30 -0.22 15.98
CA ALA A 237 25.94 0.05 17.27
C ALA A 237 27.18 0.96 17.13
N GLU A 238 27.99 0.80 16.07
CA GLU A 238 29.11 1.70 15.77
C GLU A 238 28.64 3.08 15.31
N ALA A 239 27.48 3.17 14.65
CA ALA A 239 26.79 4.43 14.38
C ALA A 239 26.03 5.01 15.59
N GLY A 240 26.10 4.37 16.76
CA GLY A 240 25.51 4.84 18.01
C GLY A 240 24.03 4.54 18.21
N VAL A 241 23.45 3.62 17.42
CA VAL A 241 22.11 3.05 17.58
C VAL A 241 22.26 1.67 18.22
N ARG A 242 21.89 1.52 19.50
CA ARG A 242 22.19 0.34 20.30
C ARG A 242 20.93 -0.50 20.54
N LEU A 243 20.51 -1.18 19.49
CA LEU A 243 19.35 -2.08 19.48
C LEU A 243 19.82 -3.54 19.56
N ASP A 244 18.97 -4.43 20.07
CA ASP A 244 19.12 -5.86 19.82
C ASP A 244 18.56 -6.25 18.42
N GLN A 245 18.71 -7.52 18.04
CA GLN A 245 18.27 -8.05 16.75
C GLN A 245 16.75 -7.89 16.59
N ASP A 246 15.96 -8.37 17.56
CA ASP A 246 14.49 -8.27 17.56
C ASP A 246 13.98 -6.81 17.50
N SER A 247 14.63 -5.86 18.18
CA SER A 247 14.33 -4.42 18.03
C SER A 247 14.59 -3.92 16.61
N THR A 248 15.67 -4.38 15.99
CA THR A 248 16.10 -3.95 14.65
C THR A 248 15.17 -4.54 13.58
N ASP A 249 14.81 -5.81 13.70
CA ASP A 249 13.75 -6.48 12.93
C ASP A 249 12.40 -5.78 13.10
N PHE A 250 12.05 -5.41 14.32
CA PHE A 250 10.83 -4.65 14.60
C PHE A 250 10.81 -3.31 13.86
N PHE A 251 11.89 -2.52 13.88
CA PHE A 251 11.95 -1.28 13.12
C PHE A 251 11.94 -1.51 11.59
N MET A 252 12.57 -2.58 11.09
CA MET A 252 12.49 -2.97 9.67
C MET A 252 11.05 -3.26 9.25
N ASN A 253 10.33 -4.08 10.02
CA ASN A 253 8.93 -4.43 9.78
C ASN A 253 8.00 -3.22 9.94
N LEU A 254 8.23 -2.37 10.95
CA LEU A 254 7.48 -1.12 11.17
C LEU A 254 7.62 -0.18 9.97
N CYS A 255 8.82 -0.10 9.39
CA CYS A 255 9.11 0.70 8.21
C CYS A 255 8.75 0.00 6.88
N GLY A 256 8.20 -1.22 6.91
CA GLY A 256 7.89 -2.02 5.71
C GLY A 256 9.10 -2.28 4.81
N GLY A 257 10.30 -2.42 5.39
CA GLY A 257 11.56 -2.51 4.66
C GLY A 257 12.01 -1.22 3.96
N HIS A 258 11.25 -0.12 4.05
CA HIS A 258 11.51 1.08 3.28
C HIS A 258 12.72 1.85 3.80
N ARG A 259 13.87 1.70 3.12
CA ARG A 259 15.21 2.12 3.55
C ARG A 259 15.28 3.54 4.13
N SER A 260 14.75 4.56 3.45
CA SER A 260 14.79 5.94 3.97
C SER A 260 13.89 6.19 5.19
N ILE A 261 12.89 5.35 5.45
CA ILE A 261 11.99 5.49 6.61
C ILE A 261 12.65 4.80 7.80
N PHE A 262 13.23 3.61 7.60
CA PHE A 262 14.07 2.94 8.58
C PHE A 262 15.21 3.83 9.07
N MET A 263 15.96 4.48 8.17
CA MET A 263 17.06 5.36 8.59
C MET A 263 16.58 6.62 9.34
N ALA A 264 15.35 7.09 9.10
CA ALA A 264 14.73 8.14 9.89
C ALA A 264 14.31 7.64 11.30
N ALA A 265 13.81 6.41 11.40
CA ALA A 265 13.54 5.75 12.69
C ALA A 265 14.82 5.51 13.49
N MET A 266 15.90 5.06 12.86
CA MET A 266 17.22 4.87 13.48
C MET A 266 17.79 6.19 14.03
N LYS A 267 17.62 7.31 13.29
CA LYS A 267 18.00 8.63 13.79
C LYS A 267 17.21 9.02 15.04
N TRP A 268 15.89 8.82 15.04
CA TRP A 268 15.07 9.06 16.23
C TRP A 268 15.48 8.15 17.41
N ALA A 269 15.74 6.87 17.17
CA ALA A 269 16.21 5.94 18.18
C ALA A 269 17.54 6.39 18.81
N LYS A 270 18.52 6.81 17.99
CA LYS A 270 19.80 7.40 18.45
C LYS A 270 19.59 8.60 19.38
N GLU A 271 18.69 9.51 19.01
CA GLU A 271 18.37 10.72 19.77
C GLU A 271 17.67 10.41 21.11
N MET A 272 16.83 9.37 21.17
CA MET A 272 16.12 8.96 22.39
C MET A 272 16.95 8.06 23.31
N GLN A 273 17.77 7.16 22.76
CA GLN A 273 18.63 6.25 23.53
C GLN A 273 19.67 6.99 24.38
N LYS A 274 20.23 8.10 23.88
CA LYS A 274 21.29 8.87 24.55
C LYS A 274 22.50 8.00 24.96
N GLY A 275 22.75 6.91 24.22
CA GLY A 275 23.79 5.92 24.48
C GLY A 275 23.38 4.70 25.30
N ALA A 276 22.14 4.63 25.81
CA ALA A 276 21.59 3.41 26.39
C ALA A 276 21.38 2.34 25.31
N ASN A 277 21.50 1.06 25.71
CA ASN A 277 21.05 -0.06 24.90
C ASN A 277 19.55 -0.24 25.12
N TRP A 278 18.80 -0.62 24.09
CA TRP A 278 17.39 -1.02 24.21
C TRP A 278 17.25 -2.51 23.87
N THR A 279 16.57 -3.24 24.73
CA THR A 279 15.98 -4.54 24.37
C THR A 279 14.74 -4.35 23.50
N TYR A 280 14.23 -5.41 22.88
CA TYR A 280 12.93 -5.39 22.20
C TYR A 280 11.80 -4.81 23.06
N HIS A 281 11.78 -5.11 24.36
CA HIS A 281 10.80 -4.58 25.30
C HIS A 281 10.97 -3.07 25.52
N ASP A 282 12.20 -2.59 25.72
CA ASP A 282 12.51 -1.17 25.81
C ASP A 282 12.12 -0.43 24.53
N THR A 283 12.45 -1.00 23.37
CA THR A 283 12.13 -0.46 22.04
C THR A 283 10.63 -0.26 21.87
N VAL A 284 9.83 -1.30 22.06
CA VAL A 284 8.36 -1.22 21.93
C VAL A 284 7.78 -0.25 22.95
N THR A 285 8.30 -0.24 24.19
CA THR A 285 7.85 0.67 25.26
C THR A 285 8.17 2.14 24.94
N ASN A 286 9.37 2.45 24.45
CA ASN A 286 9.76 3.81 24.06
C ASN A 286 8.99 4.31 22.83
N VAL A 287 8.80 3.46 21.82
CA VAL A 287 8.01 3.78 20.62
C VAL A 287 6.55 4.07 21.01
N ARG A 288 5.93 3.21 21.83
CA ARG A 288 4.58 3.40 22.40
C ARG A 288 4.45 4.69 23.19
N ALA A 289 5.39 4.95 24.12
CA ALA A 289 5.39 6.17 24.93
C ALA A 289 5.52 7.44 24.06
N SER A 290 6.34 7.39 23.01
CA SER A 290 6.53 8.47 22.04
C SER A 290 5.27 8.78 21.22
N ILE A 291 4.55 7.72 20.82
CA ILE A 291 3.24 7.82 20.13
C ILE A 291 2.19 8.42 21.08
N HIS A 292 2.03 7.85 22.27
CA HIS A 292 1.04 8.29 23.26
C HIS A 292 1.27 9.74 23.72
N ALA A 293 2.52 10.12 24.04
CA ALA A 293 2.87 11.49 24.41
C ALA A 293 2.66 12.52 23.29
N SER A 294 2.53 12.05 22.04
CA SER A 294 2.18 12.92 20.90
C SER A 294 0.68 13.06 20.65
N SER A 295 -0.18 12.32 21.36
CA SER A 295 -1.61 12.14 21.02
C SER A 295 -1.80 11.77 19.54
N ASN A 296 -0.98 10.84 19.04
CA ASN A 296 -0.88 10.41 17.63
C ASN A 296 -0.55 11.54 16.62
N SER A 297 -0.05 12.69 17.07
CA SER A 297 0.28 13.82 16.20
C SER A 297 1.65 13.68 15.53
N TRP A 298 1.62 13.66 14.20
CA TRP A 298 2.78 13.74 13.30
C TRP A 298 3.55 15.07 13.35
N SER A 299 3.11 16.03 14.17
CA SER A 299 3.77 17.33 14.33
C SER A 299 4.55 17.51 15.63
N THR A 300 4.29 16.69 16.65
CA THR A 300 4.89 16.83 17.99
C THR A 300 6.41 16.63 17.97
N PRO A 301 7.22 17.61 18.43
CA PRO A 301 8.68 17.45 18.52
C PRO A 301 9.09 16.25 19.38
N GLY A 302 10.13 15.52 18.94
CA GLY A 302 10.62 14.32 19.63
C GLY A 302 9.74 13.06 19.49
N SER A 303 8.56 13.14 18.85
CA SER A 303 7.78 11.93 18.57
C SER A 303 8.40 11.10 17.45
N ILE A 304 8.29 9.77 17.53
CA ILE A 304 8.72 8.89 16.42
C ILE A 304 7.99 9.25 15.13
N LEU A 305 6.69 9.57 15.19
CA LEU A 305 5.90 10.00 14.03
C LEU A 305 6.53 11.23 13.35
N LYS A 306 6.98 12.21 14.14
CA LYS A 306 7.70 13.39 13.64
C LYS A 306 9.06 13.04 13.03
N GLY A 307 9.75 12.04 13.58
CA GLY A 307 10.99 11.47 13.02
C GLY A 307 10.77 10.79 11.67
N LEU A 308 9.79 9.88 11.57
CA LEU A 308 9.41 9.19 10.33
C LEU A 308 9.01 10.20 9.22
N ALA A 309 8.28 11.26 9.57
CA ALA A 309 7.91 12.34 8.66
C ALA A 309 9.07 13.24 8.19
N ALA A 310 10.31 13.01 8.64
CA ALA A 310 11.51 13.59 8.03
C ALA A 310 11.95 12.84 6.75
N SER A 311 11.40 11.65 6.49
CA SER A 311 11.70 10.85 5.31
C SER A 311 10.87 11.27 4.09
N ARG A 312 11.50 11.40 2.91
CA ARG A 312 10.78 11.62 1.63
C ARG A 312 9.83 10.48 1.24
N GLY A 313 9.96 9.31 1.89
CA GLY A 313 9.02 8.18 1.75
C GLY A 313 7.74 8.31 2.59
N VAL A 314 7.64 9.31 3.47
CA VAL A 314 6.44 9.61 4.29
C VAL A 314 5.89 10.99 3.95
N LYS A 315 6.75 12.02 3.96
CA LYS A 315 6.36 13.38 3.56
C LYS A 315 6.89 13.68 2.16
N VAL A 316 5.97 13.96 1.24
CA VAL A 316 6.28 14.35 -0.13
C VAL A 316 6.83 15.79 -0.21
N ASN A 317 7.78 16.00 -1.11
CA ASN A 317 8.39 17.29 -1.44
C ASN A 317 7.86 17.86 -2.77
N GLY A 318 8.33 19.04 -3.17
CA GLY A 318 8.01 19.66 -4.46
C GLY A 318 6.60 20.22 -4.53
N LEU A 319 5.95 20.05 -5.68
CA LEU A 319 4.62 20.59 -6.02
C LEU A 319 3.55 20.36 -4.94
N PHE A 320 3.61 19.21 -4.27
CA PHE A 320 2.64 18.77 -3.27
C PHE A 320 3.17 18.81 -1.83
N SER A 321 4.24 19.58 -1.59
CA SER A 321 4.75 19.84 -0.24
C SER A 321 3.81 20.68 0.63
N ASN A 322 2.87 21.39 0.00
CA ASN A 322 1.68 21.94 0.64
C ASN A 322 0.48 20.96 0.54
N LEU A 323 -0.23 20.75 1.65
CA LEU A 323 -1.40 19.89 1.77
C LEU A 323 -2.62 20.41 0.97
N ASP A 324 -2.71 21.71 0.75
CA ASP A 324 -3.77 22.29 -0.07
C ASP A 324 -3.63 21.89 -1.55
N MET A 325 -2.39 21.71 -2.02
CA MET A 325 -2.12 21.26 -3.39
C MET A 325 -2.39 19.76 -3.59
N THR A 326 -2.70 19.01 -2.52
CA THR A 326 -2.95 17.56 -2.62
C THR A 326 -4.23 17.28 -3.43
N PRO A 327 -4.13 16.58 -4.58
CA PRO A 327 -5.23 16.43 -5.53
C PRO A 327 -6.26 15.39 -5.08
N MET A 328 -7.50 15.55 -5.53
CA MET A 328 -8.65 14.76 -5.05
C MET A 328 -8.53 13.27 -5.39
N GLU A 329 -7.85 12.95 -6.48
CA GLU A 329 -7.60 11.60 -6.96
C GLU A 329 -6.62 10.85 -6.04
N PHE A 330 -5.64 11.54 -5.44
CA PHE A 330 -4.85 10.94 -4.36
C PHE A 330 -5.67 10.78 -3.08
N VAL A 331 -6.45 11.79 -2.68
CA VAL A 331 -7.34 11.67 -1.50
C VAL A 331 -8.34 10.51 -1.69
N THR A 332 -8.77 10.27 -2.92
CA THR A 332 -9.60 9.13 -3.32
C THR A 332 -8.84 7.81 -3.14
N ILE A 333 -7.63 7.64 -3.68
CA ILE A 333 -6.85 6.41 -3.46
C ILE A 333 -6.51 6.19 -1.98
N LEU A 334 -6.19 7.26 -1.25
CA LEU A 334 -5.91 7.25 0.18
C LEU A 334 -7.10 6.79 1.05
N CYS A 335 -8.32 7.06 0.62
CA CYS A 335 -9.52 6.82 1.44
C CYS A 335 -10.41 5.70 0.90
N GLN A 336 -10.35 5.38 -0.40
CA GLN A 336 -11.24 4.43 -1.07
C GLN A 336 -10.50 3.18 -1.55
N GLY A 337 -9.17 3.14 -1.36
CA GLY A 337 -8.33 2.02 -1.78
C GLY A 337 -7.80 2.18 -3.21
N PRO A 338 -7.19 1.13 -3.78
CA PRO A 338 -6.49 1.24 -5.05
C PRO A 338 -7.41 1.61 -6.23
N GLY A 339 -6.97 2.54 -7.09
CA GLY A 339 -7.76 3.09 -8.19
C GLY A 339 -6.93 3.48 -9.40
N ARG A 340 -7.60 3.71 -10.54
CA ARG A 340 -6.95 4.24 -11.76
C ARG A 340 -6.71 5.75 -11.63
N LEU A 341 -5.72 6.28 -12.35
CA LEU A 341 -5.36 7.70 -12.37
C LEU A 341 -5.29 8.23 -13.80
N PRO A 342 -5.78 9.46 -14.10
CA PRO A 342 -5.59 10.08 -15.41
C PRO A 342 -4.10 10.20 -15.74
N GLN A 343 -3.66 9.80 -16.94
CA GLN A 343 -2.24 9.60 -17.28
C GLN A 343 -1.29 10.76 -16.87
N LYS A 344 -1.72 12.02 -17.02
CA LYS A 344 -0.96 13.20 -16.57
C LYS A 344 -0.74 13.23 -15.05
N LEU A 345 -1.80 12.97 -14.27
CA LEU A 345 -1.74 12.99 -12.80
C LEU A 345 -1.16 11.70 -12.24
N CYS A 346 -1.38 10.56 -12.91
CA CYS A 346 -0.68 9.30 -12.69
C CYS A 346 0.84 9.51 -12.67
N ARG A 347 1.37 10.21 -13.69
CA ARG A 347 2.76 10.65 -13.72
C ARG A 347 3.07 11.46 -12.46
N ASP A 348 2.40 12.59 -12.23
CA ASP A 348 2.78 13.57 -11.20
C ASP A 348 2.67 13.03 -9.75
N LEU A 349 1.69 12.15 -9.46
CA LEU A 349 1.54 11.49 -8.16
C LEU A 349 2.56 10.37 -7.95
N THR A 350 2.87 9.59 -8.99
CA THR A 350 3.98 8.62 -8.93
C THR A 350 5.30 9.38 -8.76
N VAL A 351 5.51 10.45 -9.53
CA VAL A 351 6.68 11.37 -9.53
C VAL A 351 7.01 11.82 -8.11
N CYS A 352 6.05 12.40 -7.41
CA CYS A 352 6.30 12.95 -6.09
C CYS A 352 6.29 11.89 -4.97
N GLY A 353 5.91 10.64 -5.26
CA GLY A 353 6.01 9.50 -4.34
C GLY A 353 4.76 9.17 -3.54
N PHE A 354 3.59 9.69 -3.93
CA PHE A 354 2.32 9.38 -3.27
C PHE A 354 1.81 7.97 -3.54
N VAL A 355 1.97 7.51 -4.78
CA VAL A 355 1.35 6.28 -5.28
C VAL A 355 2.36 5.37 -5.97
N GLN A 356 2.02 4.10 -6.01
CA GLN A 356 2.72 3.06 -6.75
C GLN A 356 1.73 2.13 -7.45
N PRO A 357 2.10 1.48 -8.56
CA PRO A 357 1.25 0.48 -9.19
C PRO A 357 1.07 -0.76 -8.30
N VAL A 358 -0.16 -1.27 -8.30
CA VAL A 358 -0.60 -2.45 -7.54
C VAL A 358 0.06 -3.73 -8.10
N PRO A 359 0.48 -4.69 -7.26
CA PRO A 359 0.85 -6.03 -7.74
C PRO A 359 -0.35 -6.72 -8.41
N ILE A 360 -0.21 -7.07 -9.70
CA ILE A 360 -1.21 -7.86 -10.42
C ILE A 360 -1.23 -9.32 -9.92
N GLU A 361 -0.09 -9.82 -9.43
CA GLU A 361 0.10 -11.20 -8.98
C GLU A 361 0.46 -11.27 -7.49
N ALA A 362 -0.19 -12.17 -6.76
CA ALA A 362 0.15 -12.44 -5.36
C ALA A 362 1.53 -13.14 -5.28
N GLY A 363 2.46 -12.52 -4.55
CA GLY A 363 3.85 -13.00 -4.50
C GLY A 363 4.75 -12.48 -5.64
N SER A 364 4.30 -11.46 -6.39
CA SER A 364 5.10 -10.80 -7.43
C SER A 364 6.52 -10.46 -6.94
N GLY A 365 7.56 -10.91 -7.66
CA GLY A 365 8.95 -10.80 -7.24
C GLY A 365 9.49 -9.36 -7.12
N GLU A 366 10.71 -9.24 -6.62
CA GLU A 366 11.40 -7.96 -6.30
C GLU A 366 11.36 -6.92 -7.45
N PHE A 367 11.54 -7.36 -8.69
CA PHE A 367 11.42 -6.53 -9.89
C PHE A 367 10.19 -6.96 -10.69
N ARG A 368 9.17 -6.10 -10.71
CA ARG A 368 7.85 -6.39 -11.30
C ARG A 368 7.74 -5.70 -12.65
N ARG A 369 7.51 -6.43 -13.75
CA ARG A 369 7.30 -5.82 -15.07
C ARG A 369 5.95 -5.11 -15.07
N ILE A 370 5.92 -3.80 -15.31
CA ILE A 370 4.70 -2.96 -15.23
C ILE A 370 4.73 -1.92 -16.35
N ASP A 371 3.72 -1.95 -17.23
CA ASP A 371 3.56 -0.90 -18.24
C ASP A 371 2.72 0.27 -17.74
N TRP A 372 3.37 1.23 -17.07
CA TRP A 372 2.74 2.49 -16.63
C TRP A 372 2.37 3.46 -17.77
N THR A 373 2.36 3.01 -19.03
CA THR A 373 1.72 3.72 -20.15
C THR A 373 0.33 3.18 -20.49
N SER A 374 -0.09 2.06 -19.90
CA SER A 374 -1.47 1.53 -20.00
C SER A 374 -2.42 2.22 -19.01
N ASP A 375 -3.61 2.58 -19.50
CA ASP A 375 -4.72 3.14 -18.70
C ASP A 375 -5.43 2.08 -17.82
N ASP A 376 -5.04 0.80 -17.91
CA ASP A 376 -5.52 -0.27 -17.04
C ASP A 376 -4.76 -0.40 -15.71
N VAL A 377 -3.63 0.28 -15.55
CA VAL A 377 -2.82 0.20 -14.32
C VAL A 377 -3.55 0.82 -13.13
N VAL A 378 -3.78 0.01 -12.11
CA VAL A 378 -4.33 0.43 -10.81
C VAL A 378 -3.19 0.88 -9.90
N TYR A 379 -3.39 1.98 -9.17
CA TYR A 379 -2.44 2.60 -8.27
C TYR A 379 -2.95 2.57 -6.82
N MET A 380 -2.05 2.31 -5.89
CA MET A 380 -2.26 2.34 -4.43
C MET A 380 -1.34 3.38 -3.78
N VAL A 381 -1.60 3.73 -2.52
CA VAL A 381 -0.68 4.57 -1.73
C VAL A 381 0.70 3.90 -1.62
N ALA A 382 1.78 4.68 -1.71
CA ALA A 382 3.15 4.16 -1.81
C ALA A 382 3.62 3.34 -0.58
N ASN A 383 3.07 3.59 0.61
CA ASN A 383 3.22 2.74 1.80
C ASN A 383 2.20 3.14 2.91
N PRO A 384 1.92 2.27 3.90
CA PRO A 384 0.99 2.57 5.00
C PRO A 384 1.39 3.73 5.92
N ILE A 385 2.69 4.07 6.01
CA ILE A 385 3.19 5.18 6.85
C ILE A 385 2.87 6.51 6.19
N LEU A 386 3.00 6.60 4.86
CA LEU A 386 2.52 7.72 4.06
C LEU A 386 1.00 7.85 4.14
N ALA A 387 0.26 6.72 4.12
CA ALA A 387 -1.20 6.73 4.27
C ALA A 387 -1.64 7.31 5.64
N THR A 388 -1.11 6.77 6.74
CA THR A 388 -1.38 7.23 8.11
C THR A 388 -0.95 8.68 8.34
N TYR A 389 0.16 9.14 7.75
CA TYR A 389 0.58 10.55 7.76
C TYR A 389 -0.42 11.45 7.02
N TYR A 390 -0.67 11.20 5.72
CA TYR A 390 -1.52 12.09 4.92
C TYR A 390 -2.96 12.12 5.42
N ARG A 391 -3.50 11.01 5.93
CA ARG A 391 -4.88 10.99 6.43
C ARG A 391 -5.05 11.89 7.66
N ASN A 392 -4.19 11.75 8.68
CA ASN A 392 -4.21 12.63 9.85
C ASN A 392 -3.94 14.11 9.48
N ARG A 393 -3.06 14.36 8.51
CA ARG A 393 -2.75 15.72 8.06
C ARG A 393 -3.88 16.37 7.27
N LEU A 394 -4.59 15.64 6.42
CA LEU A 394 -5.74 16.16 5.65
C LEU A 394 -7.02 16.26 6.50
N GLU A 395 -7.19 15.37 7.48
CA GLU A 395 -8.22 15.48 8.53
C GLU A 395 -8.04 16.80 9.29
N SER A 396 -6.84 17.02 9.85
CA SER A 396 -6.54 18.21 10.66
C SER A 396 -6.38 19.53 9.87
N SER A 397 -6.02 19.51 8.58
CA SER A 397 -5.85 20.75 7.78
C SER A 397 -7.00 21.06 6.83
N ARG A 398 -7.77 20.06 6.38
CA ARG A 398 -8.82 20.22 5.36
C ARG A 398 -10.15 19.56 5.76
N GLY A 399 -10.30 19.06 6.99
CA GLY A 399 -11.56 18.46 7.45
C GLY A 399 -11.98 17.23 6.64
N LEU A 400 -11.01 16.41 6.22
CA LEU A 400 -11.25 15.14 5.55
C LEU A 400 -12.06 14.19 6.43
N THR A 401 -13.19 13.72 5.92
CA THR A 401 -14.04 12.67 6.52
C THR A 401 -14.38 11.60 5.49
N VAL A 402 -14.79 10.43 5.98
CA VAL A 402 -15.18 9.27 5.17
C VAL A 402 -16.52 8.67 5.60
N THR A 403 -17.12 7.85 4.75
CA THR A 403 -18.24 6.96 5.06
C THR A 403 -17.97 5.54 4.56
N VAL A 404 -18.69 4.55 5.10
CA VAL A 404 -18.55 3.12 4.76
C VAL A 404 -19.87 2.59 4.20
N HIS A 405 -19.82 1.91 3.05
CA HIS A 405 -20.99 1.43 2.31
C HIS A 405 -20.76 0.04 1.71
N PRO A 406 -21.58 -0.99 2.01
CA PRO A 406 -22.80 -0.93 2.83
C PRO A 406 -22.50 -0.68 4.31
N PHE A 407 -23.37 0.06 5.00
CA PHE A 407 -23.15 0.40 6.40
C PHE A 407 -23.31 -0.83 7.31
N ILE A 408 -24.43 -1.55 7.19
CA ILE A 408 -24.69 -2.81 7.92
C ILE A 408 -23.70 -3.90 7.47
N PRO A 409 -23.03 -4.61 8.39
CA PRO A 409 -22.24 -5.80 8.06
C PRO A 409 -23.09 -7.03 7.75
N ALA A 410 -22.54 -7.93 6.94
CA ALA A 410 -23.16 -9.22 6.64
C ALA A 410 -23.08 -10.21 7.82
N ASN A 411 -21.92 -10.27 8.48
CA ASN A 411 -21.57 -11.17 9.59
C ASN A 411 -20.44 -10.56 10.44
N CYS A 412 -19.93 -11.29 11.45
CA CYS A 412 -18.84 -10.82 12.30
C CYS A 412 -17.49 -10.74 11.56
N MET A 413 -17.23 -11.62 10.59
CA MET A 413 -16.06 -11.50 9.71
C MET A 413 -16.08 -10.20 8.90
N ASP A 414 -17.21 -9.84 8.29
CA ASP A 414 -17.40 -8.59 7.55
C ASP A 414 -17.39 -7.35 8.46
N LEU A 415 -17.82 -7.48 9.73
CA LEU A 415 -17.62 -6.46 10.76
C LEU A 415 -16.12 -6.24 11.03
N LEU A 416 -15.35 -7.31 11.21
CA LEU A 416 -13.90 -7.23 11.47
C LEU A 416 -13.10 -6.73 10.26
N LEU A 417 -13.50 -7.02 9.02
CA LEU A 417 -12.84 -6.48 7.82
C LEU A 417 -12.95 -4.94 7.68
N ARG A 418 -13.90 -4.30 8.37
CA ARG A 418 -13.95 -2.84 8.53
C ARG A 418 -12.90 -2.34 9.52
N ALA A 419 -12.67 -3.09 10.61
CA ALA A 419 -11.77 -2.73 11.69
C ALA A 419 -10.28 -3.07 11.42
N VAL A 420 -9.97 -4.25 10.88
CA VAL A 420 -8.60 -4.75 10.70
C VAL A 420 -7.67 -3.76 9.96
N PRO A 421 -8.09 -3.07 8.88
CA PRO A 421 -7.27 -2.04 8.22
C PRO A 421 -6.83 -0.87 9.13
N TYR A 422 -7.50 -0.67 10.27
CA TYR A 422 -7.21 0.37 11.26
C TYR A 422 -6.35 -0.12 12.44
N LEU A 423 -6.18 -1.45 12.61
CA LEU A 423 -5.43 -2.08 13.71
C LEU A 423 -3.90 -2.00 13.53
N THR A 424 -3.44 -0.80 13.17
CA THR A 424 -2.04 -0.38 13.11
C THR A 424 -1.34 -0.53 14.46
N PHE A 425 0.00 -0.53 14.46
CA PHE A 425 0.79 -0.53 15.69
C PHE A 425 0.40 0.61 16.64
N VAL A 426 0.17 1.81 16.10
CA VAL A 426 -0.32 2.98 16.83
C VAL A 426 -1.64 2.70 17.54
N GLN A 427 -2.58 2.01 16.88
CA GLN A 427 -3.92 1.78 17.39
C GLN A 427 -4.01 0.61 18.39
N VAL A 428 -3.23 -0.46 18.20
CA VAL A 428 -3.23 -1.64 19.10
C VAL A 428 -2.22 -1.49 20.23
N VAL A 429 -0.96 -1.19 19.92
CA VAL A 429 0.12 -1.15 20.91
C VAL A 429 0.13 0.19 21.66
N GLY A 430 -0.28 1.28 21.01
CA GLY A 430 -0.47 2.60 21.63
C GLY A 430 -1.52 2.61 22.74
N TYR A 431 -2.52 1.73 22.69
CA TYR A 431 -3.54 1.62 23.74
C TYR A 431 -2.92 1.20 25.07
N SER A 432 -3.27 1.92 26.15
CA SER A 432 -2.97 1.53 27.52
C SER A 432 -4.25 1.56 28.35
N PRO A 433 -4.60 0.47 29.07
CA PRO A 433 -5.59 0.57 30.12
C PRO A 433 -5.13 1.58 31.19
N GLN A 434 -6.08 2.13 31.94
CA GLN A 434 -5.83 3.21 32.90
C GLN A 434 -5.11 2.75 34.19
N ALA A 435 -4.83 1.45 34.33
CA ALA A 435 -3.86 0.92 35.27
C ALA A 435 -2.50 0.78 34.57
N ALA A 436 -1.44 1.33 35.17
CA ALA A 436 -0.10 1.37 34.58
C ALA A 436 0.61 0.00 34.59
N SER A 437 0.17 -0.93 33.76
CA SER A 437 0.92 -2.15 33.44
C SER A 437 2.22 -1.76 32.73
N SER A 438 3.36 -2.02 33.36
CA SER A 438 4.69 -1.61 32.90
C SER A 438 5.14 -2.26 31.59
N SER A 439 4.37 -3.21 31.06
CA SER A 439 4.60 -3.83 29.76
C SER A 439 3.56 -3.38 28.73
N ALA A 440 4.01 -3.13 27.51
CA ALA A 440 3.18 -2.97 26.32
C ALA A 440 2.75 -4.31 25.70
N LEU A 441 3.35 -5.42 26.16
CA LEU A 441 3.28 -6.75 25.56
C LEU A 441 3.06 -7.83 26.62
N SER A 442 2.44 -8.93 26.20
CA SER A 442 2.40 -10.20 26.91
C SER A 442 3.77 -10.92 26.88
N THR A 443 3.84 -12.09 27.53
CA THR A 443 4.96 -13.06 27.41
C THR A 443 5.17 -13.59 25.99
N ASP A 444 4.29 -13.24 25.06
CA ASP A 444 4.24 -13.78 23.69
C ASP A 444 4.71 -12.75 22.66
N GLU A 445 5.27 -11.62 23.13
CA GLU A 445 5.74 -10.49 22.31
C GLU A 445 4.63 -9.88 21.44
N LEU A 446 3.37 -10.09 21.85
CA LEU A 446 2.17 -9.47 21.31
C LEU A 446 1.43 -8.66 22.38
N PRO A 447 0.67 -7.63 22.00
CA PRO A 447 -0.30 -6.97 22.88
C PRO A 447 -1.28 -7.96 23.52
N PHE A 448 -1.86 -7.56 24.65
CA PHE A 448 -2.86 -8.35 25.38
C PHE A 448 -4.22 -8.35 24.66
N GLU A 449 -5.06 -9.35 24.97
CA GLU A 449 -6.43 -9.54 24.45
C GLU A 449 -7.23 -8.22 24.52
N ASP A 450 -7.26 -7.57 25.69
CA ASP A 450 -7.97 -6.30 25.90
C ASP A 450 -7.47 -5.13 25.03
N GLN A 451 -6.19 -5.11 24.60
CA GLN A 451 -5.66 -4.08 23.71
C GLN A 451 -6.18 -4.24 22.27
N TYR A 452 -6.32 -5.48 21.79
CA TYR A 452 -6.98 -5.75 20.51
C TYR A 452 -8.47 -5.41 20.57
N ASN A 453 -9.15 -5.78 21.66
CA ASN A 453 -10.57 -5.50 21.88
C ASN A 453 -10.85 -3.99 21.83
N ALA A 454 -10.12 -3.20 22.62
CA ALA A 454 -10.25 -1.75 22.62
C ALA A 454 -9.90 -1.12 21.27
N ALA A 455 -8.86 -1.61 20.58
CA ALA A 455 -8.47 -1.12 19.26
C ALA A 455 -9.55 -1.39 18.19
N ILE A 456 -10.25 -2.54 18.25
CA ILE A 456 -11.37 -2.86 17.37
C ILE A 456 -12.57 -1.95 17.67
N ILE A 457 -12.94 -1.80 18.94
CA ILE A 457 -14.04 -0.93 19.39
C ILE A 457 -13.78 0.53 18.96
N GLU A 458 -12.59 1.08 19.22
CA GLU A 458 -12.23 2.45 18.82
C GLU A 458 -12.25 2.62 17.28
N SER A 459 -11.78 1.63 16.53
CA SER A 459 -11.79 1.65 15.07
C SER A 459 -13.21 1.62 14.49
N LEU A 460 -14.10 0.76 15.02
CA LEU A 460 -15.49 0.68 14.59
C LEU A 460 -16.27 1.94 14.99
N THR A 461 -16.01 2.49 16.18
CA THR A 461 -16.60 3.76 16.63
C THR A 461 -16.20 4.92 15.72
N LYS A 462 -14.92 5.01 15.30
CA LYS A 462 -14.43 5.98 14.30
C LYS A 462 -15.08 5.84 12.92
N LEU A 463 -15.57 4.64 12.57
CA LEU A 463 -16.33 4.37 11.35
C LEU A 463 -17.83 4.64 11.48
N GLY A 464 -18.29 5.12 12.65
CA GLY A 464 -19.69 5.48 12.92
C GLY A 464 -20.54 4.35 13.52
N TYR A 465 -19.94 3.20 13.88
CA TYR A 465 -20.67 2.09 14.49
C TYR A 465 -20.87 2.29 15.99
N LYS A 466 -22.03 1.88 16.51
CA LYS A 466 -22.29 1.82 17.95
C LYS A 466 -21.68 0.52 18.51
N THR A 467 -20.44 0.62 18.99
CA THR A 467 -19.67 -0.51 19.54
C THR A 467 -19.16 -0.23 20.95
N ASP A 468 -19.16 -1.25 21.80
CA ASP A 468 -18.70 -1.17 23.20
C ASP A 468 -18.21 -2.54 23.69
N SER A 469 -17.58 -2.60 24.86
CA SER A 469 -17.34 -3.85 25.60
C SER A 469 -18.40 -4.00 26.68
N SER A 470 -19.15 -5.10 26.73
CA SER A 470 -20.29 -5.21 27.66
C SER A 470 -19.85 -5.58 29.07
N HIS A 471 -19.30 -4.64 29.84
CA HIS A 471 -18.98 -4.84 31.25
C HIS A 471 -20.20 -4.62 32.18
N SER A 472 -21.23 -5.46 32.03
CA SER A 472 -22.43 -5.43 32.90
C SER A 472 -22.68 -6.77 33.63
N PRO A 473 -22.98 -6.74 34.95
CA PRO A 473 -23.28 -7.94 35.73
C PRO A 473 -24.61 -8.63 35.33
N THR A 474 -25.44 -8.01 34.48
CA THR A 474 -26.67 -8.61 33.94
C THR A 474 -26.56 -9.09 32.49
N VAL A 475 -25.45 -8.79 31.81
CA VAL A 475 -25.24 -9.11 30.38
C VAL A 475 -24.16 -10.17 30.18
N GLY A 476 -23.14 -10.19 31.07
CA GLY A 476 -21.90 -10.94 30.93
C GLY A 476 -20.80 -10.10 30.27
N LYS A 477 -19.52 -10.41 30.53
CA LYS A 477 -18.38 -9.80 29.82
C LYS A 477 -18.38 -10.34 28.38
N VAL A 478 -18.78 -9.51 27.42
CA VAL A 478 -18.48 -9.68 25.99
C VAL A 478 -17.32 -8.75 25.67
N ASP A 479 -16.24 -9.29 25.08
CA ASP A 479 -15.06 -8.51 24.70
C ASP A 479 -15.39 -7.37 23.72
N ILE A 480 -16.18 -7.65 22.68
CA ILE A 480 -16.63 -6.67 21.69
C ILE A 480 -18.09 -6.92 21.33
N PHE A 481 -18.94 -5.90 21.50
CA PHE A 481 -20.36 -5.92 21.16
C PHE A 481 -20.71 -4.76 20.21
N ALA A 482 -21.60 -5.00 19.24
CA ALA A 482 -22.08 -3.98 18.31
C ALA A 482 -23.59 -4.08 18.04
N ASP A 483 -24.28 -2.94 18.08
CA ASP A 483 -25.66 -2.78 17.60
C ASP A 483 -25.66 -1.95 16.32
N ILE A 484 -26.14 -2.51 15.19
CA ILE A 484 -26.16 -1.84 13.89
C ILE A 484 -27.48 -2.13 13.18
N GLU A 485 -28.37 -1.15 13.11
CA GLU A 485 -29.67 -1.19 12.39
C GLU A 485 -30.43 -2.52 12.63
N ASP A 486 -30.87 -2.69 13.87
CA ASP A 486 -31.60 -3.86 14.40
C ASP A 486 -30.86 -5.22 14.32
N ARG A 487 -29.56 -5.23 13.99
CA ARG A 487 -28.67 -6.40 14.12
C ARG A 487 -27.69 -6.26 15.26
N SER A 488 -27.48 -7.36 15.97
CA SER A 488 -26.53 -7.48 17.07
C SER A 488 -25.37 -8.43 16.73
N PHE A 489 -24.16 -8.02 17.09
CA PHE A 489 -22.91 -8.76 16.84
C PHE A 489 -22.15 -8.92 18.15
N SER A 490 -21.78 -10.15 18.50
CA SER A 490 -20.97 -10.46 19.69
C SER A 490 -19.69 -11.19 19.29
N VAL A 491 -18.55 -10.65 19.70
CA VAL A 491 -17.23 -11.21 19.39
C VAL A 491 -16.41 -11.40 20.66
N GLU A 492 -15.81 -12.58 20.81
CA GLU A 492 -14.83 -12.91 21.85
C GLU A 492 -13.42 -12.97 21.26
N CYS A 493 -12.42 -12.59 22.04
CA CYS A 493 -11.01 -12.74 21.67
C CYS A 493 -10.28 -13.73 22.60
N ILE A 494 -9.21 -14.35 22.08
CA ILE A 494 -8.34 -15.27 22.83
C ILE A 494 -6.96 -15.42 22.16
N MET A 495 -5.87 -15.41 22.94
CA MET A 495 -4.51 -15.65 22.40
C MET A 495 -4.30 -17.13 22.02
N ALA A 496 -3.72 -17.40 20.86
CA ALA A 496 -3.54 -18.75 20.33
C ALA A 496 -2.61 -19.67 21.16
N LYS A 497 -1.77 -19.11 22.05
CA LYS A 497 -0.96 -19.88 23.01
C LYS A 497 -1.76 -20.42 24.20
N ARG A 498 -3.00 -19.96 24.43
CA ARG A 498 -3.96 -20.56 25.37
C ARG A 498 -4.20 -22.03 25.01
N ARG A 499 -4.62 -22.86 25.96
CA ARG A 499 -4.91 -24.28 25.72
C ARG A 499 -6.12 -24.42 24.82
N ILE A 500 -6.20 -25.50 24.04
CA ILE A 500 -7.40 -25.77 23.20
C ILE A 500 -8.68 -25.87 24.05
N ASP A 501 -8.55 -26.34 25.30
CA ASP A 501 -9.60 -26.35 26.32
C ASP A 501 -10.16 -24.93 26.57
N ASP A 502 -9.28 -23.93 26.69
CA ASP A 502 -9.63 -22.51 26.90
C ASP A 502 -10.38 -21.94 25.67
N HIS A 503 -9.98 -22.32 24.45
CA HIS A 503 -10.70 -21.95 23.21
C HIS A 503 -12.10 -22.60 23.16
N HIS A 504 -12.23 -23.84 23.62
CA HIS A 504 -13.53 -24.50 23.75
C HIS A 504 -14.41 -23.87 24.84
N GLU A 505 -13.83 -23.39 25.94
CA GLU A 505 -14.54 -22.64 26.98
C GLU A 505 -15.07 -21.30 26.43
N HIS A 506 -14.20 -20.49 25.81
CA HIS A 506 -14.60 -19.22 25.18
C HIS A 506 -15.70 -19.45 24.12
N ARG A 507 -15.58 -20.48 23.26
CA ARG A 507 -16.64 -20.82 22.29
C ARG A 507 -17.95 -21.21 22.97
N SER A 508 -17.90 -21.88 24.13
CA SER A 508 -19.11 -22.33 24.85
C SER A 508 -19.89 -21.18 25.52
N ARG A 509 -19.30 -19.97 25.64
CA ARG A 509 -20.00 -18.77 26.12
C ARG A 509 -21.14 -18.37 25.17
N PHE A 510 -21.01 -18.63 23.86
CA PHE A 510 -22.01 -18.33 22.84
C PHE A 510 -23.30 -19.15 22.93
N ASP A 511 -23.25 -20.33 23.57
CA ASP A 511 -24.43 -21.18 23.83
C ASP A 511 -25.12 -20.85 25.17
N ASN A 512 -24.47 -20.09 26.07
CA ASN A 512 -24.96 -19.92 27.43
C ASN A 512 -26.21 -19.00 27.49
N PRO A 513 -27.40 -19.52 27.86
CA PRO A 513 -28.62 -18.73 27.92
C PRO A 513 -28.63 -17.72 29.08
N SER A 514 -27.74 -17.84 30.06
CA SER A 514 -27.63 -16.87 31.17
C SER A 514 -26.94 -15.56 30.78
N THR A 515 -26.39 -15.48 29.57
CA THR A 515 -25.70 -14.31 29.02
C THR A 515 -26.39 -13.87 27.72
N PRO A 516 -27.34 -12.90 27.79
CA PRO A 516 -28.19 -12.57 26.65
C PRO A 516 -27.45 -12.03 25.42
N ALA A 517 -26.39 -11.22 25.60
CA ALA A 517 -25.62 -10.68 24.47
C ALA A 517 -24.92 -11.79 23.67
N TYR A 518 -24.48 -12.87 24.31
CA TYR A 518 -23.95 -14.05 23.62
C TYR A 518 -25.04 -14.91 22.98
N SER A 519 -26.05 -15.29 23.76
CA SER A 519 -27.03 -16.28 23.34
C SER A 519 -28.00 -15.73 22.29
N LYS A 520 -28.35 -14.44 22.36
CA LYS A 520 -29.32 -13.79 21.47
C LYS A 520 -28.71 -12.97 20.33
N ALA A 521 -27.39 -12.82 20.26
CA ALA A 521 -26.78 -12.10 19.14
C ALA A 521 -27.07 -12.78 17.80
N ASP A 522 -27.43 -11.98 16.80
CA ASP A 522 -27.70 -12.44 15.43
C ASP A 522 -26.42 -12.99 14.78
N ASN A 523 -25.28 -12.38 15.09
CA ASN A 523 -23.97 -12.75 14.60
C ASN A 523 -22.99 -12.97 15.76
N LYS A 524 -22.18 -14.03 15.66
CA LYS A 524 -21.33 -14.54 16.75
C LYS A 524 -19.97 -14.96 16.21
N ALA A 525 -18.87 -14.52 16.83
CA ALA A 525 -17.54 -14.99 16.45
C ALA A 525 -16.57 -15.17 17.62
N LEU A 526 -15.67 -16.15 17.49
CA LEU A 526 -14.49 -16.30 18.33
C LEU A 526 -13.22 -16.00 17.52
N VAL A 527 -12.48 -14.99 17.96
CA VAL A 527 -11.26 -14.49 17.34
C VAL A 527 -10.03 -15.04 18.08
N THR A 528 -9.21 -15.81 17.38
CA THR A 528 -7.94 -16.36 17.88
C THR A 528 -6.75 -15.55 17.37
N ILE A 529 -6.00 -14.90 18.27
CA ILE A 529 -4.93 -13.96 17.92
C ILE A 529 -3.55 -14.58 18.17
N GLY A 530 -2.60 -14.51 17.22
CA GLY A 530 -1.25 -15.03 17.47
C GLY A 530 -0.21 -14.86 16.36
N ARG A 531 1.06 -14.74 16.74
CA ARG A 531 2.21 -14.49 15.85
C ARG A 531 2.58 -15.68 14.95
N SER A 532 2.30 -16.92 15.39
CA SER A 532 2.52 -18.13 14.60
C SER A 532 1.28 -18.47 13.78
N LYS A 533 1.39 -18.35 12.45
CA LYS A 533 0.30 -18.69 11.52
C LYS A 533 -0.17 -20.14 11.69
N ASP A 534 0.75 -21.08 11.89
CA ASP A 534 0.40 -22.50 12.04
C ASP A 534 -0.28 -22.82 13.37
N LEU A 535 0.11 -22.16 14.47
CA LEU A 535 -0.60 -22.28 15.75
C LEU A 535 -2.02 -21.71 15.67
N VAL A 536 -2.18 -20.52 15.05
CA VAL A 536 -3.51 -19.92 14.84
C VAL A 536 -4.35 -20.80 13.92
N ARG A 537 -3.80 -21.29 12.80
CA ARG A 537 -4.46 -22.25 11.89
C ARG A 537 -4.93 -23.49 12.64
N HIS A 538 -4.06 -24.10 13.44
CA HIS A 538 -4.38 -25.27 14.25
C HIS A 538 -5.53 -25.01 15.24
N ARG A 539 -5.50 -23.88 15.96
CA ARG A 539 -6.58 -23.49 16.90
C ARG A 539 -7.90 -23.22 16.19
N VAL A 540 -7.91 -22.52 15.06
CA VAL A 540 -9.10 -22.27 14.25
C VAL A 540 -9.68 -23.59 13.74
N SER A 541 -8.86 -24.47 13.14
CA SER A 541 -9.30 -25.78 12.64
C SER A 541 -9.88 -26.68 13.74
N GLN A 542 -9.25 -26.73 14.92
CA GLN A 542 -9.66 -27.59 16.04
C GLN A 542 -10.86 -27.08 16.84
N THR A 543 -11.08 -25.77 16.93
CA THR A 543 -12.28 -25.23 17.60
C THR A 543 -13.54 -25.64 16.82
N LYS A 544 -14.72 -25.66 17.45
CA LYS A 544 -16.00 -25.91 16.75
C LYS A 544 -16.64 -24.61 16.28
N ALA A 545 -17.28 -24.63 15.11
CA ALA A 545 -17.91 -23.46 14.50
C ALA A 545 -19.45 -23.45 14.60
N ASP A 546 -20.02 -24.39 15.36
CA ASP A 546 -21.46 -24.65 15.46
C ASP A 546 -22.23 -23.36 15.82
N GLY A 547 -22.79 -22.65 14.83
CA GLY A 547 -23.46 -21.35 15.02
C GLY A 547 -22.56 -20.17 15.40
N VAL A 548 -21.23 -20.29 15.28
CA VAL A 548 -20.24 -19.26 15.65
C VAL A 548 -19.09 -19.23 14.63
N GLU A 549 -18.80 -18.06 14.05
CA GLU A 549 -17.68 -17.89 13.13
C GLU A 549 -16.34 -18.00 13.87
N ILE A 550 -15.39 -18.78 13.35
CA ILE A 550 -14.08 -18.95 13.99
C ILE A 550 -13.03 -18.28 13.10
N ILE A 551 -12.34 -17.29 13.66
CA ILE A 551 -11.54 -16.31 12.92
C ILE A 551 -10.15 -16.26 13.54
N GLY A 552 -9.11 -16.56 12.78
CA GLY A 552 -7.72 -16.41 13.20
C GLY A 552 -7.16 -15.07 12.74
N LEU A 553 -6.58 -14.27 13.64
CA LEU A 553 -5.84 -13.05 13.31
C LEU A 553 -4.34 -13.27 13.55
N VAL A 554 -3.57 -13.21 12.48
CA VAL A 554 -2.10 -13.32 12.49
C VAL A 554 -1.50 -11.97 12.14
N PRO A 555 -1.20 -11.09 13.12
CA PRO A 555 -0.47 -9.84 12.87
C PRO A 555 0.96 -10.15 12.41
N ASN A 556 1.50 -9.33 11.51
CA ASN A 556 2.96 -9.23 11.39
C ASN A 556 3.55 -8.47 12.59
N ALA A 557 4.87 -8.55 12.79
CA ALA A 557 5.54 -8.08 14.01
C ALA A 557 5.43 -6.56 14.29
N ALA A 558 4.93 -5.78 13.32
CA ALA A 558 4.73 -4.34 13.45
C ALA A 558 3.31 -3.87 13.07
N HIS A 559 2.35 -4.80 13.03
CA HIS A 559 0.92 -4.52 12.80
C HIS A 559 0.67 -3.65 11.55
N THR A 560 1.46 -3.83 10.50
CA THR A 560 1.28 -3.19 9.18
C THR A 560 0.41 -4.03 8.23
N GLY A 561 0.14 -5.28 8.61
CA GLY A 561 -0.87 -6.14 7.99
C GLY A 561 -1.15 -7.40 8.81
N TYR A 562 -2.24 -8.08 8.46
CA TYR A 562 -2.74 -9.30 9.09
C TYR A 562 -3.02 -10.38 8.03
N SER A 563 -2.58 -11.61 8.26
CA SER A 563 -3.23 -12.77 7.65
C SER A 563 -4.45 -13.15 8.49
N ILE A 564 -5.61 -13.27 7.86
CA ILE A 564 -6.86 -13.71 8.50
C ILE A 564 -7.17 -15.14 8.04
N LEU A 565 -7.47 -16.03 8.98
CA LEU A 565 -7.86 -17.42 8.74
C LEU A 565 -9.33 -17.60 9.11
N TYR A 566 -10.22 -17.63 8.12
CA TYR A 566 -11.66 -17.59 8.33
C TYR A 566 -12.32 -18.97 8.13
N ARG A 567 -13.24 -19.31 9.04
CA ARG A 567 -14.21 -20.40 8.87
C ARG A 567 -15.57 -20.00 9.43
N GLY A 568 -16.57 -19.93 8.55
CA GLY A 568 -17.93 -19.48 8.89
C GLY A 568 -18.73 -20.45 9.76
N ALA A 569 -19.80 -19.92 10.38
CA ALA A 569 -20.64 -20.55 11.42
C ALA A 569 -21.41 -21.84 11.04
N GLN A 570 -21.25 -22.34 9.81
CA GLN A 570 -21.90 -23.56 9.30
C GLN A 570 -20.88 -24.59 8.76
N ALA A 571 -19.59 -24.28 8.80
CA ALA A 571 -18.55 -25.18 8.31
C ALA A 571 -18.15 -26.21 9.37
N THR A 572 -17.86 -27.43 8.95
CA THR A 572 -17.50 -28.54 9.84
C THR A 572 -16.15 -28.33 10.53
N GLN A 573 -15.98 -28.95 11.70
CA GLN A 573 -14.70 -29.02 12.38
C GLN A 573 -13.67 -29.70 11.45
N GLY A 574 -12.49 -29.09 11.28
CA GLY A 574 -11.48 -29.56 10.32
C GLY A 574 -11.74 -29.23 8.84
N ALA A 575 -12.79 -28.49 8.47
CA ALA A 575 -12.94 -27.96 7.10
C ALA A 575 -11.79 -26.99 6.73
N ASP A 576 -11.52 -26.88 5.42
CA ASP A 576 -10.52 -25.96 4.87
C ASP A 576 -10.82 -24.50 5.28
N LEU A 577 -9.76 -23.75 5.60
CA LEU A 577 -9.86 -22.36 6.01
C LEU A 577 -9.72 -21.44 4.79
N VAL A 578 -10.52 -20.39 4.73
CA VAL A 578 -10.33 -19.33 3.73
C VAL A 578 -9.28 -18.36 4.28
N GLU A 579 -8.19 -18.13 3.53
CA GLU A 579 -7.11 -17.24 3.96
C GLU A 579 -7.18 -15.89 3.24
N TYR A 580 -7.14 -14.81 4.01
CA TYR A 580 -7.09 -13.43 3.52
C TYR A 580 -5.81 -12.75 3.99
N ASN A 581 -5.32 -11.76 3.24
CA ASN A 581 -4.30 -10.84 3.71
C ASN A 581 -4.86 -9.41 3.64
N VAL A 582 -4.80 -8.69 4.76
CA VAL A 582 -5.34 -7.33 4.90
C VAL A 582 -4.21 -6.42 5.37
N GLU A 583 -3.96 -5.35 4.62
CA GLU A 583 -2.98 -4.33 4.96
C GLU A 583 -3.60 -3.30 5.91
N CYS A 584 -2.80 -2.70 6.79
CA CYS A 584 -3.25 -1.63 7.68
C CYS A 584 -3.17 -0.27 6.98
N ASP A 585 -3.86 -0.16 5.84
CA ASP A 585 -3.93 1.03 4.97
C ASP A 585 -4.99 2.06 5.42
N LEU A 586 -5.75 1.75 6.48
CA LEU A 586 -6.92 2.49 6.97
C LEU A 586 -8.12 2.53 5.99
N VAL A 587 -8.18 1.63 5.00
CA VAL A 587 -9.30 1.51 4.06
C VAL A 587 -10.18 0.33 4.44
N ALA A 588 -11.38 0.60 4.97
CA ALA A 588 -12.35 -0.42 5.34
C ALA A 588 -12.70 -1.34 4.16
N ARG A 589 -12.79 -2.66 4.41
CA ARG A 589 -13.02 -3.71 3.41
C ARG A 589 -14.27 -4.55 3.74
N ALA A 590 -14.86 -5.17 2.74
CA ALA A 590 -15.91 -6.19 2.85
C ALA A 590 -15.61 -7.39 1.94
N LEU A 591 -16.39 -8.46 2.09
CA LEU A 591 -16.45 -9.58 1.13
C LEU A 591 -17.55 -9.35 0.09
N ASP A 592 -17.25 -9.61 -1.18
CA ASP A 592 -18.28 -9.71 -2.23
C ASP A 592 -19.00 -11.08 -2.17
N THR A 593 -19.99 -11.28 -3.05
CA THR A 593 -20.73 -12.55 -3.18
C THR A 593 -19.88 -13.75 -3.60
N ASN A 594 -18.64 -13.52 -4.05
CA ASN A 594 -17.65 -14.53 -4.42
C ASN A 594 -16.60 -14.75 -3.32
N GLY A 595 -16.76 -14.12 -2.15
CA GLY A 595 -15.81 -14.19 -1.04
C GLY A 595 -14.52 -13.39 -1.26
N ARG A 596 -14.50 -12.41 -2.18
CA ARG A 596 -13.35 -11.56 -2.51
C ARG A 596 -13.38 -10.25 -1.72
N LEU A 597 -12.21 -9.82 -1.25
CA LEU A 597 -12.05 -8.52 -0.60
C LEU A 597 -12.27 -7.38 -1.60
N HIS A 598 -13.10 -6.41 -1.23
CA HIS A 598 -13.25 -5.13 -1.91
C HIS A 598 -13.28 -3.97 -0.92
N CYS A 599 -12.88 -2.78 -1.36
CA CYS A 599 -12.91 -1.57 -0.54
C CYS A 599 -14.32 -0.97 -0.53
N ILE A 600 -14.80 -0.58 0.66
CA ILE A 600 -16.18 -0.11 0.90
C ILE A 600 -16.25 1.34 1.38
N GLN A 601 -15.11 2.03 1.44
CA GLN A 601 -14.99 3.36 2.02
C GLN A 601 -15.03 4.44 0.93
N LYS A 602 -15.68 5.57 1.23
CA LYS A 602 -15.78 6.74 0.34
C LYS A 602 -15.39 8.02 1.07
N VAL A 603 -14.87 9.01 0.35
CA VAL A 603 -14.68 10.37 0.88
C VAL A 603 -16.06 11.03 0.95
N SER A 604 -16.45 11.51 2.13
CA SER A 604 -17.76 12.14 2.35
C SER A 604 -17.67 13.66 2.40
N HIS A 605 -16.59 14.22 2.97
CA HIS A 605 -16.24 15.63 2.86
C HIS A 605 -14.72 15.83 2.90
N ILE A 606 -14.22 16.83 2.17
CA ILE A 606 -12.92 17.46 2.38
C ILE A 606 -12.99 18.88 1.81
N ALA A 607 -12.37 19.85 2.48
CA ALA A 607 -12.32 21.23 2.01
C ALA A 607 -11.57 21.36 0.67
N GLN A 608 -12.12 22.21 -0.20
CA GLN A 608 -11.45 22.72 -1.40
C GLN A 608 -10.19 23.52 -1.02
N PRO A 609 -9.13 23.54 -1.85
CA PRO A 609 -7.93 24.33 -1.59
C PRO A 609 -8.25 25.83 -1.54
N GLN A 610 -7.76 26.55 -0.54
CA GLN A 610 -7.93 28.01 -0.49
C GLN A 610 -7.19 28.67 -1.67
N GLY A 611 -7.92 29.41 -2.50
CA GLY A 611 -7.35 30.19 -3.60
C GLY A 611 -7.37 29.52 -4.99
N GLN A 612 -7.87 28.29 -5.14
CA GLN A 612 -8.32 27.85 -6.46
C GLN A 612 -9.61 28.61 -6.84
N PRO A 613 -9.75 29.10 -8.09
CA PRO A 613 -11.04 29.59 -8.54
C PRO A 613 -12.02 28.42 -8.51
N THR A 614 -13.18 28.60 -7.89
CA THR A 614 -14.24 27.59 -7.91
C THR A 614 -14.60 27.27 -9.36
N ALA A 615 -14.31 26.04 -9.80
CA ALA A 615 -14.93 25.52 -11.00
C ALA A 615 -16.45 25.66 -10.82
N PRO A 616 -17.19 26.17 -11.84
CA PRO A 616 -18.64 26.31 -11.72
C PRO A 616 -19.22 24.92 -11.37
N PRO A 617 -20.13 24.83 -10.39
CA PRO A 617 -20.59 23.56 -9.87
C PRO A 617 -21.07 22.64 -11.00
N THR A 618 -20.51 21.43 -11.06
CA THR A 618 -20.81 20.47 -12.12
C THR A 618 -22.18 19.85 -11.89
N PHE A 619 -23.23 20.52 -12.37
CA PHE A 619 -24.58 20.01 -12.34
C PHE A 619 -24.74 18.81 -13.28
N THR A 620 -25.16 17.67 -12.75
CA THR A 620 -25.62 16.53 -13.54
C THR A 620 -27.14 16.58 -13.61
N VAL A 621 -27.70 16.83 -14.79
CA VAL A 621 -29.16 16.89 -14.97
C VAL A 621 -29.69 15.53 -15.39
N TRP A 622 -30.65 15.02 -14.61
CA TRP A 622 -31.32 13.74 -14.86
C TRP A 622 -32.72 14.01 -15.42
N VAL A 623 -33.02 13.38 -16.56
CA VAL A 623 -34.33 13.48 -17.23
C VAL A 623 -35.04 12.12 -17.15
N ARG A 624 -36.23 12.09 -16.53
CA ARG A 624 -37.11 10.92 -16.50
C ARG A 624 -38.26 11.07 -17.49
N GLN A 625 -38.54 10.00 -18.22
CA GLN A 625 -39.73 9.88 -19.06
C GLN A 625 -40.86 9.31 -18.21
N LEU A 626 -41.94 10.09 -18.05
CA LEU A 626 -43.15 9.59 -17.41
C LEU A 626 -44.00 8.83 -18.41
N ARG A 627 -44.59 7.73 -17.95
CA ARG A 627 -45.64 7.01 -18.68
C ARG A 627 -46.97 7.19 -17.95
N GLU A 628 -47.98 7.48 -18.75
CA GLU A 628 -49.37 7.59 -18.35
C GLU A 628 -50.06 6.34 -18.91
N ASP A 629 -50.78 5.61 -18.07
CA ASP A 629 -51.50 4.40 -18.49
C ASP A 629 -52.90 4.74 -19.05
N ASP A 630 -53.60 3.72 -19.56
CA ASP A 630 -54.95 3.86 -20.12
C ASP A 630 -56.02 4.31 -19.08
N SER A 631 -55.66 4.47 -17.80
CA SER A 631 -56.51 5.03 -16.74
C SER A 631 -56.24 6.51 -16.44
N GLY A 632 -55.22 7.11 -17.06
CA GLY A 632 -54.71 8.45 -16.72
C GLY A 632 -53.83 8.45 -15.45
N THR A 633 -53.37 7.28 -15.00
CA THR A 633 -52.45 7.18 -13.85
C THR A 633 -51.02 7.33 -14.35
N VAL A 634 -50.30 8.31 -13.82
CA VAL A 634 -48.89 8.56 -14.14
C VAL A 634 -48.01 7.71 -13.23
N SER A 635 -47.23 6.80 -13.81
CA SER A 635 -46.26 5.96 -13.09
C SER A 635 -44.82 6.37 -13.42
N GLU A 636 -43.99 6.45 -12.38
CA GLU A 636 -42.53 6.50 -12.54
C GLU A 636 -42.00 5.09 -12.86
N ASP A 637 -41.26 4.96 -13.95
CA ASP A 637 -40.42 3.78 -14.23
C ASP A 637 -39.13 3.92 -13.39
N PRO A 638 -38.89 3.11 -12.33
CA PRO A 638 -37.93 3.50 -11.29
C PRO A 638 -36.45 3.41 -11.67
N GLU A 639 -36.09 2.62 -12.68
CA GLU A 639 -34.73 2.06 -12.79
C GLU A 639 -33.82 2.67 -13.87
N GLU A 640 -34.35 3.34 -14.91
CA GLU A 640 -33.53 4.02 -15.93
C GLU A 640 -33.78 5.54 -15.99
N ALA A 641 -32.71 6.30 -16.23
CA ALA A 641 -32.81 7.66 -16.76
C ALA A 641 -32.94 7.61 -18.29
N ALA A 642 -33.70 8.54 -18.89
CA ALA A 642 -33.82 8.58 -20.35
C ALA A 642 -32.48 8.93 -21.02
N PHE A 643 -31.73 9.86 -20.39
CA PHE A 643 -30.36 10.25 -20.70
C PHE A 643 -29.83 11.17 -19.57
N VAL A 644 -28.54 11.51 -19.61
CA VAL A 644 -27.87 12.41 -18.66
C VAL A 644 -27.12 13.50 -19.43
N ILE A 645 -27.17 14.74 -18.97
CA ILE A 645 -26.40 15.87 -19.54
C ILE A 645 -25.35 16.33 -18.52
N ASP A 646 -24.10 16.51 -18.97
CA ASP A 646 -23.01 17.08 -18.18
C ASP A 646 -22.85 18.59 -18.40
N SER A 647 -22.79 19.32 -17.30
CA SER A 647 -22.31 20.69 -17.16
C SER A 647 -21.04 21.08 -17.93
N GLN A 648 -20.08 20.19 -18.15
CA GLN A 648 -18.79 20.58 -18.74
C GLN A 648 -18.90 20.97 -20.22
N GLU A 649 -19.85 20.40 -20.96
CA GLU A 649 -20.15 20.80 -22.35
C GLU A 649 -21.30 21.82 -22.45
N HIS A 650 -22.08 22.03 -21.38
CA HIS A 650 -23.34 22.77 -21.42
C HIS A 650 -23.51 23.81 -20.31
N LYS A 651 -23.92 25.03 -20.69
CA LYS A 651 -24.39 26.06 -19.75
C LYS A 651 -25.76 25.72 -19.18
N LEU A 652 -25.80 24.83 -18.19
CA LEU A 652 -27.04 24.34 -17.56
C LEU A 652 -27.73 25.41 -16.68
N ASP A 653 -27.01 26.46 -16.28
CA ASP A 653 -27.55 27.71 -15.74
C ASP A 653 -28.49 28.43 -16.73
N ASN A 654 -28.34 28.15 -18.03
CA ASN A 654 -29.16 28.75 -19.08
C ASN A 654 -30.21 27.77 -19.60
N VAL A 655 -31.47 27.99 -19.21
CA VAL A 655 -32.64 27.17 -19.62
C VAL A 655 -32.75 27.03 -21.14
N ALA A 656 -32.37 28.03 -21.94
CA ALA A 656 -32.42 27.93 -23.40
C ALA A 656 -31.30 27.02 -23.96
N TYR A 657 -30.16 26.91 -23.27
CA TYR A 657 -29.09 25.97 -23.61
C TYR A 657 -29.43 24.54 -23.16
N LEU A 658 -29.99 24.36 -21.96
CA LEU A 658 -30.52 23.07 -21.50
C LEU A 658 -31.62 22.54 -22.45
N LYS A 659 -32.61 23.37 -22.79
CA LYS A 659 -33.66 23.03 -23.79
C LYS A 659 -33.09 22.73 -25.18
N LYS A 660 -31.88 23.21 -25.52
CA LYS A 660 -31.17 22.91 -26.79
C LYS A 660 -30.40 21.58 -26.71
N ALA A 661 -29.78 21.28 -25.56
CA ALA A 661 -29.09 20.02 -25.29
C ALA A 661 -30.07 18.83 -25.32
N ILE A 662 -31.17 18.92 -24.57
CA ILE A 662 -32.27 17.95 -24.59
C ILE A 662 -32.76 17.71 -26.02
N LYS A 663 -32.94 18.76 -26.83
CA LYS A 663 -33.37 18.65 -28.24
C LYS A 663 -32.28 18.21 -29.23
N LYS A 664 -31.03 18.01 -28.79
CA LYS A 664 -29.89 17.50 -29.58
C LYS A 664 -29.56 16.04 -29.24
N GLU A 665 -29.68 15.65 -27.97
CA GLU A 665 -29.20 14.36 -27.46
C GLU A 665 -30.29 13.36 -27.01
N ALA A 666 -31.55 13.78 -26.85
CA ALA A 666 -32.62 12.89 -26.41
C ALA A 666 -33.18 12.00 -27.55
N GLU A 667 -32.73 10.74 -27.63
CA GLU A 667 -33.51 9.67 -28.28
C GLU A 667 -34.51 9.08 -27.29
N LEU A 668 -35.75 9.59 -27.30
CA LEU A 668 -36.82 9.12 -26.41
C LEU A 668 -37.28 7.69 -26.77
N LYS A 669 -37.27 6.78 -25.79
CA LYS A 669 -37.67 5.36 -25.92
C LYS A 669 -39.20 5.20 -25.93
N GLY A 670 -39.87 5.81 -26.91
CA GLY A 670 -41.32 5.76 -27.11
C GLY A 670 -42.04 7.09 -26.84
N PRO A 671 -43.38 7.13 -26.91
CA PRO A 671 -44.15 8.34 -26.61
C PRO A 671 -43.96 8.78 -25.15
N ALA A 672 -43.82 10.08 -24.95
CA ALA A 672 -43.69 10.72 -23.64
C ALA A 672 -44.68 11.89 -23.57
N ASN A 673 -45.57 11.87 -22.57
CA ASN A 673 -46.55 12.94 -22.36
C ASN A 673 -45.98 14.05 -21.45
N ARG A 674 -45.13 13.69 -20.48
CA ARG A 674 -44.43 14.59 -19.56
C ARG A 674 -42.96 14.17 -19.40
N LEU A 675 -42.11 15.15 -19.09
CA LEU A 675 -40.70 14.94 -18.73
C LEU A 675 -40.41 15.65 -17.41
N LEU A 676 -39.89 14.91 -16.41
CA LEU A 676 -39.41 15.49 -15.16
C LEU A 676 -37.90 15.70 -15.21
N ILE A 677 -37.45 16.88 -14.78
CA ILE A 677 -36.05 17.28 -14.75
C ILE A 677 -35.63 17.45 -13.29
N TYR A 678 -34.63 16.69 -12.84
CA TYR A 678 -34.12 16.75 -11.46
C TYR A 678 -32.71 17.35 -11.40
N ALA A 679 -32.46 18.17 -10.38
CA ALA A 679 -31.13 18.51 -9.90
C ALA A 679 -30.79 17.70 -8.65
N ARG A 680 -29.49 17.54 -8.40
CA ARG A 680 -28.96 16.97 -7.16
C ARG A 680 -28.24 18.05 -6.35
N GLU A 681 -28.73 18.32 -5.15
CA GLU A 681 -28.19 19.34 -4.24
C GLU A 681 -28.09 18.77 -2.83
N GLY A 682 -26.96 18.99 -2.15
CA GLY A 682 -26.80 18.61 -0.74
C GLY A 682 -27.05 17.13 -0.42
N GLY A 683 -26.87 16.24 -1.41
CA GLY A 683 -27.16 14.81 -1.30
C GLY A 683 -28.58 14.40 -1.70
N GLY A 684 -29.56 15.31 -1.64
CA GLY A 684 -30.94 15.10 -2.06
C GLY A 684 -31.20 15.37 -3.54
N TRP A 685 -32.35 14.92 -4.03
CA TRP A 685 -32.88 15.26 -5.35
C TRP A 685 -33.98 16.32 -5.22
N LYS A 686 -33.97 17.33 -6.10
CA LYS A 686 -35.04 18.33 -6.23
C LYS A 686 -35.55 18.33 -7.67
N PRO A 687 -36.88 18.31 -7.92
CA PRO A 687 -37.40 18.63 -9.24
C PRO A 687 -37.10 20.10 -9.55
N LEU A 688 -36.48 20.36 -10.71
CA LEU A 688 -36.20 21.72 -11.20
C LEU A 688 -37.42 22.30 -11.94
N ILE A 689 -38.04 21.47 -12.79
CA ILE A 689 -39.13 21.85 -13.69
C ILE A 689 -40.02 20.61 -13.87
N ASP A 690 -41.33 20.80 -13.69
CA ASP A 690 -42.34 19.93 -14.29
C ASP A 690 -42.81 20.56 -15.61
N MET A 691 -42.99 19.74 -16.64
CA MET A 691 -43.43 20.17 -17.97
C MET A 691 -44.75 19.49 -18.30
N GLU A 692 -45.84 20.20 -18.00
CA GLU A 692 -47.19 19.81 -18.41
C GLU A 692 -47.40 20.03 -19.92
N ASP A 693 -48.20 19.16 -20.52
CA ASP A 693 -48.81 19.25 -21.85
C ASP A 693 -47.87 19.57 -23.04
N ALA A 694 -46.87 18.70 -23.23
CA ALA A 694 -46.07 18.65 -24.45
C ALA A 694 -46.28 17.31 -25.20
N HIS A 695 -47.25 17.26 -26.13
CA HIS A 695 -47.39 16.13 -27.07
C HIS A 695 -46.19 16.05 -28.05
N LEU A 696 -45.13 15.34 -27.62
CA LEU A 696 -43.88 15.18 -28.37
C LEU A 696 -44.01 14.19 -29.54
N THR A 697 -44.67 14.64 -30.62
CA THR A 697 -44.76 13.87 -31.87
C THR A 697 -43.42 13.84 -32.63
N ARG A 698 -43.11 12.68 -33.23
CA ARG A 698 -41.80 12.40 -33.83
C ARG A 698 -41.56 13.23 -35.11
N GLY A 699 -40.59 14.14 -35.07
CA GLY A 699 -39.93 14.71 -36.26
C GLY A 699 -40.27 16.15 -36.66
N SER A 700 -41.11 16.87 -35.91
CA SER A 700 -41.46 18.27 -36.20
C SER A 700 -40.56 19.28 -35.46
N ARG A 701 -40.35 20.47 -36.06
CA ARG A 701 -39.63 21.62 -35.46
C ARG A 701 -40.59 22.80 -35.30
N LYS A 702 -40.37 23.61 -34.25
CA LYS A 702 -41.19 24.77 -33.78
C LYS A 702 -42.50 24.39 -33.07
N ALA A 703 -43.01 25.17 -32.10
CA ALA A 703 -42.44 26.30 -31.35
C ALA A 703 -43.14 26.45 -29.98
N ASP A 704 -42.60 27.34 -29.14
CA ASP A 704 -43.23 27.98 -27.96
C ASP A 704 -43.75 27.07 -26.82
N CYS A 705 -42.90 26.90 -25.79
CA CYS A 705 -43.29 26.41 -24.46
C CYS A 705 -42.59 27.29 -23.40
N TYR A 706 -43.35 28.22 -22.81
CA TYR A 706 -42.87 29.15 -21.78
C TYR A 706 -42.88 28.52 -20.39
N GLY A 707 -41.95 28.96 -19.53
CA GLY A 707 -41.84 28.56 -18.13
C GLY A 707 -40.82 29.47 -17.45
N TYR A 708 -41.12 29.92 -16.24
CA TYR A 708 -40.40 31.00 -15.55
C TYR A 708 -39.57 30.43 -14.39
N LEU A 709 -38.35 30.91 -14.20
CA LEU A 709 -37.55 30.65 -12.99
C LEU A 709 -37.32 31.97 -12.23
N PRO A 710 -37.47 31.99 -10.89
CA PRO A 710 -36.93 33.07 -10.06
C PRO A 710 -35.40 32.90 -9.95
N PRO A 711 -34.62 34.00 -9.95
CA PRO A 711 -33.17 33.91 -9.83
C PRO A 711 -32.70 33.84 -8.36
N GLY A 712 -31.90 32.81 -8.04
CA GLY A 712 -30.97 32.83 -6.91
C GLY A 712 -31.44 32.16 -5.61
N ALA A 713 -30.92 30.96 -5.37
CA ALA A 713 -30.61 30.38 -4.05
C ALA A 713 -29.36 29.51 -4.21
#